data_AF-A0A7W9GV54-F1
#
_entry.id   AF-A0A7W9GV54-F1
#
_cell.length_a   1.000
_cell.length_b   1.000
_cell.length_c   1.000
_cell.angle_alpha   90.00
_cell.angle_beta   90.00
_cell.angle_gamma   90.00
#
_symmetry.space_group_name_H-M   'P 1'
#
loop_
_entity.id
_entity.type
_entity.pdbx_description
1 polymer ?
#
loop_
_entity_poly.entity_id
_entity_poly.type
_entity_poly.pdbx_seq_one_letter_code
_entity_poly.pdbx_strand_id
1 'polypeptide(L)'
;MAPVVAVGAWLVPASAAEGDESRAAARFLSGEVLGTDLDSLVELAGVEVENLGEAEPVTDANPLDLTVLDTLNVSLPGGVQLPLSDIIQLGAVNQWASAEDGGTSHAATGAVADNGGVGTGAEAGFPGNATFDLTDLLGDALTDLIADLELELGAVSSEAHLAPAGEEFEVTRDYEIAGGQLTLTLPLLADLLPAVQDAVGTVDEVVNGLAGPEGTIAQTLSTVEGLLSLLSVAGVENPDITVSLETDLAGAVEELLNTTLGEGTGVELNLGAGTLVIDLDTLAGGLNDQAPNTELLSNAVIDQLAETIGTLLDTLVTDIVETVENALRAATLDIKIYAEVGGLLSGTLDLQLTGTLADVITGEAEFVNNSSGVVIGLISSLIAPVLDTLITTVGGLVEDLVFAEGGPLTTLGETVAGLVGSLTDQLTPVGELLASILSIKLNVQDDQPATPVSALARAADGPYSVAALEVTALPSAPVAVVTLAESTVGPNTVADDGGETEVEGTETEVEGTEVEGTEVEGTEVDGTETEVDGTEVDGTEVDGTEVDGTETEVDGTEVDGTEVDGTEVDGTEVDGTEVDGTEVDGTEVDGTEVDGTEVDGTEVDGTEVDGTEVDGTEVDGTEVDGTEVDGTEVDGTEVDGTEVDGTEVDGTEVDGTEVDGTEVDGTEVDGTEVDGTEVDGTEVDGTEVDGTEVDGTEVDGTEVDGTEVDGTEVDGTEVDGTEVDGTEVDGTEVDGTEVDGSEVDGTEVDGSETAGTETEVEGTEVDGTEVDGVETAGTETETAGTETEVDGSEVDGAEVDGVDTAGGDNDPDPAVEDNGTDDDGQEDRGADNDDEHLPDTGNGSSQLLIVGLGLMLSGGLAAYAVSRRRGIGQG
;
A
#
# COMPACT_ATOMS: atom_id res chain seq x y z
N MET A 1 -36.39 12.53 68.44
CA MET A 1 -37.19 11.29 68.35
C MET A 1 -38.25 11.47 67.29
N ALA A 2 -37.89 11.14 66.06
CA ALA A 2 -38.67 10.44 65.05
C ALA A 2 -37.66 10.17 63.92
N PRO A 3 -37.35 8.92 63.57
CA PRO A 3 -36.68 8.65 62.30
C PRO A 3 -37.75 8.75 61.21
N VAL A 4 -37.51 9.57 60.19
CA VAL A 4 -38.22 9.44 58.92
C VAL A 4 -37.43 8.40 58.13
N VAL A 5 -38.09 7.29 57.85
CA VAL A 5 -37.60 6.22 56.98
C VAL A 5 -37.84 6.72 55.56
N ALA A 6 -36.78 7.07 54.84
CA ALA A 6 -36.83 7.17 53.39
C ALA A 6 -36.86 5.73 52.85
N VAL A 7 -37.94 5.41 52.15
CA VAL A 7 -38.08 4.17 51.40
C VAL A 7 -37.31 4.41 50.12
N GLY A 8 -36.16 3.76 49.95
CA GLY A 8 -35.47 3.74 48.66
C GLY A 8 -36.41 3.12 47.62
N ALA A 9 -36.80 3.92 46.63
CA ALA A 9 -37.14 3.38 45.34
C ALA A 9 -35.82 2.87 44.76
N TRP A 10 -35.74 1.57 44.55
CA TRP A 10 -34.69 1.01 43.71
C TRP A 10 -35.15 1.35 42.30
N LEU A 11 -34.44 2.25 41.61
CA LEU A 11 -34.50 2.30 40.16
C LEU A 11 -33.99 0.94 39.69
N VAL A 12 -34.86 0.24 38.95
CA VAL A 12 -34.49 -0.98 38.25
C VAL A 12 -33.98 -0.48 36.90
N PRO A 13 -32.82 -0.94 36.41
CA PRO A 13 -32.34 -0.56 35.08
C PRO A 13 -33.43 -0.84 34.04
N ALA A 14 -33.57 0.06 33.07
CA ALA A 14 -34.44 -0.17 31.94
C ALA A 14 -34.02 -1.49 31.27
N SER A 15 -34.98 -2.36 31.03
CA SER A 15 -34.77 -3.60 30.29
C SER A 15 -35.74 -3.55 29.13
N ALA A 16 -35.25 -3.76 27.91
CA ALA A 16 -36.01 -3.82 26.65
C ALA A 16 -37.42 -4.39 26.87
N ALA A 17 -38.43 -3.65 26.43
CA ALA A 17 -39.83 -3.89 26.76
C ALA A 17 -40.63 -4.32 25.52
N GLU A 18 -41.84 -4.87 25.72
CA GLU A 18 -42.78 -5.14 24.62
C GLU A 18 -43.09 -3.80 23.90
N GLY A 19 -42.50 -3.56 22.72
CA GLY A 19 -42.69 -2.32 21.94
C GLY A 19 -41.53 -1.91 21.02
N ASP A 20 -40.32 -2.44 21.23
CA ASP A 20 -39.10 -2.06 20.51
C ASP A 20 -39.07 -2.61 19.06
N GLU A 21 -38.63 -1.80 18.09
CA GLU A 21 -38.56 -2.20 16.67
C GLU A 21 -37.24 -2.91 16.35
N SER A 22 -37.28 -3.90 15.45
CA SER A 22 -36.09 -4.63 15.03
C SER A 22 -36.13 -5.03 13.55
N ARG A 23 -34.99 -4.96 12.87
CA ARG A 23 -34.83 -5.25 11.43
C ARG A 23 -33.64 -6.18 11.15
N ALA A 24 -33.81 -7.11 10.22
CA ALA A 24 -32.74 -7.98 9.75
C ALA A 24 -32.93 -8.33 8.26
N ALA A 25 -31.84 -8.37 7.50
CA ALA A 25 -31.83 -8.75 6.09
C ALA A 25 -30.62 -9.62 5.76
N ALA A 26 -30.78 -10.57 4.84
CA ALA A 26 -29.67 -11.41 4.39
C ALA A 26 -29.76 -11.66 2.88
N ARG A 27 -28.66 -11.41 2.18
CA ARG A 27 -28.58 -11.53 0.73
C ARG A 27 -27.26 -12.19 0.32
N PHE A 28 -27.32 -13.25 -0.49
CA PHE A 28 -26.08 -13.95 -0.85
C PHE A 28 -25.33 -13.35 -2.03
N LEU A 29 -26.03 -12.78 -3.00
CA LEU A 29 -25.44 -12.24 -4.22
C LEU A 29 -26.06 -10.87 -4.51
N SER A 30 -25.23 -9.82 -4.44
CA SER A 30 -25.56 -8.42 -4.70
C SER A 30 -24.52 -7.76 -5.61
N GLY A 31 -24.77 -6.51 -6.01
CA GLY A 31 -23.86 -5.70 -6.82
C GLY A 31 -24.25 -5.60 -8.30
N GLU A 32 -23.27 -5.31 -9.15
CA GLU A 32 -23.46 -5.02 -10.56
C GLU A 32 -22.50 -5.83 -11.45
N VAL A 33 -23.00 -6.36 -12.57
CA VAL A 33 -22.17 -7.00 -13.60
C VAL A 33 -22.51 -6.42 -14.97
N LEU A 34 -21.55 -5.74 -15.61
CA LEU A 34 -21.67 -5.17 -16.95
C LEU A 34 -22.91 -4.28 -17.13
N GLY A 35 -23.19 -3.37 -16.19
CA GLY A 35 -24.37 -2.51 -16.22
C GLY A 35 -25.68 -3.21 -15.81
N THR A 36 -25.60 -4.46 -15.36
CA THR A 36 -26.75 -5.22 -14.84
C THR A 36 -26.70 -5.21 -13.33
N ASP A 37 -27.52 -4.34 -12.73
CA ASP A 37 -27.81 -4.29 -11.30
C ASP A 37 -28.49 -5.60 -10.86
N LEU A 38 -27.75 -6.42 -10.11
CA LEU A 38 -28.21 -7.69 -9.56
C LEU A 38 -29.21 -7.46 -8.42
N ASP A 39 -29.15 -6.32 -7.75
CA ASP A 39 -30.00 -5.95 -6.62
C ASP A 39 -31.45 -5.71 -7.01
N SER A 40 -31.65 -5.17 -8.21
CA SER A 40 -32.98 -5.01 -8.82
C SER A 40 -33.66 -6.34 -9.22
N LEU A 41 -32.93 -7.46 -9.25
CA LEU A 41 -33.43 -8.74 -9.72
C LEU A 41 -34.18 -9.49 -8.62
N VAL A 42 -35.50 -9.53 -8.73
CA VAL A 42 -36.41 -10.24 -7.79
C VAL A 42 -36.03 -11.72 -7.59
N GLU A 43 -35.41 -12.35 -8.57
CA GLU A 43 -35.02 -13.76 -8.51
C GLU A 43 -33.73 -13.99 -7.70
N LEU A 44 -32.93 -12.94 -7.48
CA LEU A 44 -31.75 -12.91 -6.61
C LEU A 44 -32.02 -12.23 -5.26
N ALA A 45 -33.26 -11.77 -5.03
CA ALA A 45 -33.63 -11.08 -3.79
C ALA A 45 -33.36 -11.95 -2.56
N GLY A 46 -32.81 -11.30 -1.54
CA GLY A 46 -32.58 -11.88 -0.21
C GLY A 46 -33.85 -12.10 0.60
N VAL A 47 -33.66 -12.21 1.91
CA VAL A 47 -34.74 -12.13 2.89
C VAL A 47 -34.61 -10.82 3.65
N GLU A 48 -35.75 -10.24 4.03
CA GLU A 48 -35.83 -9.04 4.84
C GLU A 48 -37.01 -9.22 5.80
N VAL A 49 -36.77 -8.99 7.09
CA VAL A 49 -37.78 -9.09 8.14
C VAL A 49 -37.72 -7.84 9.03
N GLU A 50 -38.91 -7.40 9.42
CA GLU A 50 -39.11 -6.28 10.33
C GLU A 50 -40.12 -6.72 11.40
N ASN A 51 -39.80 -6.42 12.65
CA ASN A 51 -40.69 -6.60 13.78
C ASN A 51 -40.93 -5.25 14.47
N LEU A 52 -42.15 -4.73 14.35
CA LEU A 52 -42.58 -3.45 14.92
C LEU A 52 -43.09 -3.63 16.37
N GLY A 53 -42.29 -4.28 17.22
CA GLY A 53 -42.63 -4.55 18.63
C GLY A 53 -43.71 -5.62 18.87
N GLU A 54 -43.92 -6.55 17.94
CA GLU A 54 -44.82 -7.71 18.13
C GLU A 54 -44.16 -8.88 18.88
N ALA A 55 -44.87 -9.42 19.88
CA ALA A 55 -44.38 -10.47 20.78
C ALA A 55 -44.03 -11.84 20.19
N GLU A 56 -44.19 -12.03 18.88
CA GLU A 56 -43.77 -13.26 18.20
C GLU A 56 -42.72 -12.88 17.16
N PRO A 57 -41.56 -13.57 17.12
CA PRO A 57 -40.49 -13.21 16.21
C PRO A 57 -40.91 -13.38 14.75
N VAL A 58 -40.52 -12.42 13.93
CA VAL A 58 -40.68 -12.48 12.47
C VAL A 58 -39.44 -13.15 11.91
N THR A 59 -39.63 -14.28 11.22
CA THR A 59 -38.54 -15.06 10.62
C THR A 59 -38.86 -15.35 9.16
N ASP A 60 -37.84 -15.27 8.30
CA ASP A 60 -37.94 -15.69 6.91
C ASP A 60 -36.70 -16.48 6.47
N ALA A 61 -36.89 -17.36 5.49
CA ALA A 61 -35.83 -18.21 4.93
C ALA A 61 -36.06 -18.43 3.43
N ASN A 62 -35.08 -18.09 2.61
CA ASN A 62 -35.17 -18.18 1.15
C ASN A 62 -33.92 -18.86 0.53
N PRO A 63 -33.96 -20.18 0.26
CA PRO A 63 -32.91 -20.83 -0.52
C PRO A 63 -32.85 -20.26 -1.93
N LEU A 64 -31.66 -19.83 -2.38
CA LEU A 64 -31.48 -19.27 -3.72
C LEU A 64 -31.62 -20.35 -4.80
N ASP A 65 -32.55 -20.17 -5.73
CA ASP A 65 -32.72 -21.08 -6.88
C ASP A 65 -31.70 -20.75 -7.97
N LEU A 66 -30.57 -21.43 -7.93
CA LEU A 66 -29.44 -21.25 -8.86
C LEU A 66 -29.78 -21.43 -10.33
N THR A 67 -30.90 -22.09 -10.66
CA THR A 67 -31.33 -22.21 -12.06
C THR A 67 -31.71 -20.87 -12.68
N VAL A 68 -31.88 -19.83 -11.87
CA VAL A 68 -32.09 -18.46 -12.33
C VAL A 68 -30.85 -17.88 -13.04
N LEU A 69 -29.63 -18.23 -12.61
CA LEU A 69 -28.40 -17.71 -13.19
C LEU A 69 -28.26 -18.06 -14.68
N ASP A 70 -28.79 -19.22 -15.09
CA ASP A 70 -28.85 -19.65 -16.50
C ASP A 70 -29.80 -18.78 -17.36
N THR A 71 -30.72 -18.05 -16.71
CA THR A 71 -31.80 -17.30 -17.38
C THR A 71 -31.53 -15.80 -17.44
N LEU A 72 -30.73 -15.29 -16.51
CA LEU A 72 -30.24 -13.92 -16.50
C LEU A 72 -29.13 -13.78 -17.53
N ASN A 73 -29.26 -12.81 -18.43
CA ASN A 73 -28.24 -12.55 -19.45
C ASN A 73 -27.64 -11.17 -19.21
N VAL A 74 -26.32 -11.10 -19.15
CA VAL A 74 -25.57 -9.84 -19.15
C VAL A 74 -25.09 -9.52 -20.56
N SER A 75 -24.90 -8.24 -20.85
CA SER A 75 -24.49 -7.77 -22.18
C SER A 75 -23.01 -7.40 -22.17
N LEU A 76 -22.21 -8.19 -22.89
CA LEU A 76 -20.80 -7.88 -23.13
C LEU A 76 -20.64 -6.64 -24.03
N PRO A 77 -19.51 -5.93 -23.90
CA PRO A 77 -19.05 -4.96 -24.89
C PRO A 77 -19.09 -5.57 -26.31
N GLY A 78 -19.83 -4.92 -27.22
CA GLY A 78 -20.06 -5.45 -28.59
C GLY A 78 -21.40 -6.16 -28.80
N GLY A 79 -22.25 -6.26 -27.77
CA GLY A 79 -23.65 -6.69 -27.88
C GLY A 79 -23.87 -8.20 -27.91
N VAL A 80 -22.89 -8.98 -27.45
CA VAL A 80 -23.05 -10.41 -27.17
C VAL A 80 -23.73 -10.55 -25.82
N GLN A 81 -24.72 -11.43 -25.70
CA GLN A 81 -25.34 -11.75 -24.42
C GLN A 81 -24.77 -13.07 -23.91
N LEU A 82 -24.31 -13.07 -22.66
CA LEU A 82 -23.89 -14.26 -21.94
C LEU A 82 -24.85 -14.52 -20.78
N PRO A 83 -25.24 -15.77 -20.53
CA PRO A 83 -25.84 -16.17 -19.26
C PRO A 83 -24.94 -15.74 -18.08
N LEU A 84 -25.54 -15.26 -16.99
CA LEU A 84 -24.80 -14.93 -15.78
C LEU A 84 -24.09 -16.18 -15.21
N SER A 85 -24.64 -17.37 -15.43
CA SER A 85 -24.03 -18.67 -15.10
C SER A 85 -22.69 -18.95 -15.79
N ASP A 86 -22.41 -18.30 -16.92
CA ASP A 86 -21.13 -18.45 -17.63
C ASP A 86 -20.04 -17.59 -16.97
N ILE A 87 -20.42 -16.60 -16.14
CA ILE A 87 -19.50 -15.73 -15.38
C ILE A 87 -19.45 -16.18 -13.92
N ILE A 88 -20.60 -16.36 -13.28
CA ILE A 88 -20.75 -16.69 -11.85
C ILE A 88 -21.48 -18.02 -11.72
N GLN A 89 -20.79 -19.00 -11.15
CA GLN A 89 -21.38 -20.27 -10.73
C GLN A 89 -21.38 -20.32 -9.21
N LEU A 90 -22.51 -20.63 -8.59
CA LEU A 90 -22.64 -20.72 -7.14
C LEU A 90 -22.95 -22.14 -6.68
N GLY A 91 -22.58 -22.44 -5.44
CA GLY A 91 -23.05 -23.60 -4.68
C GLY A 91 -24.50 -23.46 -4.21
N ALA A 92 -25.05 -24.48 -3.54
CA ALA A 92 -26.37 -24.38 -2.90
C ALA A 92 -26.36 -23.36 -1.75
N VAL A 93 -27.15 -22.30 -1.85
CA VAL A 93 -27.16 -21.18 -0.91
C VAL A 93 -28.46 -21.11 -0.13
N ASN A 94 -28.38 -20.82 1.16
CA ASN A 94 -29.51 -20.43 1.99
C ASN A 94 -29.36 -18.99 2.51
N GLN A 95 -30.49 -18.33 2.74
CA GLN A 95 -30.59 -16.96 3.27
C GLN A 95 -31.63 -16.99 4.38
N TRP A 96 -31.35 -16.40 5.52
CA TRP A 96 -32.19 -16.46 6.73
C TRP A 96 -32.10 -15.15 7.52
N ALA A 97 -33.23 -14.69 8.06
CA ALA A 97 -33.28 -13.53 8.94
C ALA A 97 -34.38 -13.66 10.01
N SER A 98 -34.16 -13.02 11.16
CA SER A 98 -35.06 -12.98 12.33
C SER A 98 -35.06 -11.61 13.00
N ALA A 99 -36.23 -11.13 13.39
CA ALA A 99 -36.46 -9.92 14.17
C ALA A 99 -37.42 -10.19 15.34
N GLU A 100 -37.02 -9.88 16.57
CA GLU A 100 -37.75 -10.19 17.82
C GLU A 100 -38.23 -8.93 18.58
N ASP A 101 -39.19 -9.08 19.50
CA ASP A 101 -39.63 -8.02 20.40
C ASP A 101 -38.56 -7.74 21.46
N GLY A 102 -38.09 -6.50 21.54
CA GLY A 102 -36.99 -6.10 22.42
C GLY A 102 -35.67 -5.87 21.68
N GLY A 103 -35.72 -5.40 20.43
CA GLY A 103 -34.54 -4.92 19.72
C GLY A 103 -33.49 -6.01 19.39
N THR A 104 -33.90 -7.27 19.21
CA THR A 104 -32.99 -8.34 18.77
C THR A 104 -33.18 -8.66 17.30
N SER A 105 -32.09 -8.59 16.53
CA SER A 105 -32.04 -8.87 15.09
C SER A 105 -30.93 -9.86 14.77
N HIS A 106 -31.19 -10.75 13.82
CA HIS A 106 -30.21 -11.75 13.39
C HIS A 106 -30.40 -12.06 11.90
N ALA A 107 -29.34 -11.89 11.11
CA ALA A 107 -29.26 -12.28 9.71
C ALA A 107 -28.12 -13.26 9.45
N ALA A 108 -28.32 -14.21 8.54
CA ALA A 108 -27.26 -15.12 8.09
C ALA A 108 -27.51 -15.60 6.65
N THR A 109 -26.45 -15.75 5.87
CA THR A 109 -26.52 -16.23 4.48
C THR A 109 -25.33 -17.10 4.09
N GLY A 110 -25.51 -17.98 3.08
CA GLY A 110 -24.50 -18.91 2.59
C GLY A 110 -24.69 -20.35 3.07
N ALA A 111 -23.68 -20.93 3.73
CA ALA A 111 -23.67 -22.28 4.31
C ALA A 111 -24.55 -22.44 5.57
N VAL A 112 -25.76 -21.90 5.52
CA VAL A 112 -26.67 -21.76 6.66
C VAL A 112 -27.78 -22.81 6.59
N ALA A 113 -28.18 -23.38 7.73
CA ALA A 113 -29.36 -24.24 7.82
C ALA A 113 -30.66 -23.42 7.97
N ASP A 114 -31.83 -23.99 7.64
CA ASP A 114 -33.17 -23.34 7.76
C ASP A 114 -33.52 -22.79 9.17
N ASN A 115 -32.66 -23.01 10.17
CA ASN A 115 -32.81 -22.56 11.55
C ASN A 115 -31.71 -21.58 12.00
N GLY A 116 -31.04 -20.90 11.06
CA GLY A 116 -29.96 -19.94 11.33
C GLY A 116 -28.66 -20.58 11.82
N GLY A 117 -28.48 -21.89 11.66
CA GLY A 117 -27.24 -22.55 12.06
C GLY A 117 -26.19 -22.44 10.95
N VAL A 118 -25.11 -21.71 11.19
CA VAL A 118 -23.96 -21.60 10.28
C VAL A 118 -22.98 -22.77 10.50
N GLY A 119 -22.39 -23.28 9.42
CA GLY A 119 -21.18 -24.10 9.55
C GLY A 119 -20.77 -24.79 8.25
N THR A 120 -19.47 -24.85 7.98
CA THR A 120 -18.89 -25.49 6.78
C THR A 120 -18.76 -27.03 6.87
N GLY A 121 -19.26 -27.64 7.95
CA GLY A 121 -18.94 -29.02 8.37
C GLY A 121 -19.86 -30.14 7.85
N ALA A 122 -19.68 -30.59 6.60
CA ALA A 122 -19.98 -31.90 5.96
C ALA A 122 -21.23 -32.79 6.30
N GLU A 123 -22.05 -32.55 7.32
CA GLU A 123 -23.20 -33.40 7.68
C GLU A 123 -24.59 -32.93 7.17
N ALA A 124 -24.72 -31.71 6.63
CA ALA A 124 -25.94 -31.22 5.98
C ALA A 124 -25.56 -30.64 4.62
N GLY A 125 -25.85 -31.32 3.50
CA GLY A 125 -25.42 -30.94 2.14
C GLY A 125 -25.25 -29.43 1.92
N PHE A 126 -24.02 -28.96 2.15
CA PHE A 126 -23.59 -27.57 2.19
C PHE A 126 -23.40 -27.01 0.78
N PRO A 127 -23.29 -25.69 0.59
CA PRO A 127 -23.00 -25.09 -0.71
C PRO A 127 -21.81 -25.77 -1.39
N GLY A 128 -21.89 -25.93 -2.71
CA GLY A 128 -20.72 -26.19 -3.53
C GLY A 128 -19.83 -24.96 -3.64
N ASN A 129 -18.70 -25.10 -4.31
CA ASN A 129 -17.79 -23.99 -4.58
C ASN A 129 -18.48 -22.94 -5.45
N ALA A 130 -18.10 -21.67 -5.26
CA ALA A 130 -18.41 -20.59 -6.19
C ALA A 130 -17.25 -20.42 -7.18
N THR A 131 -17.55 -20.14 -8.43
CA THR A 131 -16.53 -19.92 -9.48
C THR A 131 -16.89 -18.67 -10.26
N PHE A 132 -15.89 -17.81 -10.45
CA PHE A 132 -15.96 -16.57 -11.21
C PHE A 132 -15.00 -16.69 -12.39
N ASP A 133 -15.53 -16.86 -13.60
CA ASP A 133 -14.74 -16.76 -14.83
C ASP A 133 -14.68 -15.28 -15.24
N LEU A 134 -13.54 -14.66 -14.98
CA LEU A 134 -13.32 -13.23 -15.22
C LEU A 134 -12.80 -12.96 -16.63
N THR A 135 -12.51 -14.01 -17.41
CA THR A 135 -11.83 -13.91 -18.70
C THR A 135 -12.61 -13.05 -19.69
N ASP A 136 -13.89 -13.36 -19.88
CA ASP A 136 -14.76 -12.63 -20.79
C ASP A 136 -15.15 -11.24 -20.25
N LEU A 137 -15.10 -11.05 -18.92
CA LEU A 137 -15.40 -9.78 -18.26
C LEU A 137 -14.27 -8.76 -18.43
N LEU A 138 -13.03 -9.20 -18.25
CA LEU A 138 -11.83 -8.35 -18.32
C LEU A 138 -11.45 -8.03 -19.78
N GLY A 139 -11.71 -8.94 -20.71
CA GLY A 139 -11.55 -8.68 -22.14
C GLY A 139 -10.17 -8.15 -22.52
N ASP A 140 -10.10 -6.94 -23.06
CA ASP A 140 -8.85 -6.31 -23.52
C ASP A 140 -7.91 -5.87 -22.37
N ALA A 141 -8.36 -5.90 -21.11
CA ALA A 141 -7.50 -5.68 -19.95
C ALA A 141 -6.56 -6.87 -19.68
N LEU A 142 -6.95 -8.07 -20.14
CA LEU A 142 -6.04 -9.20 -20.21
C LEU A 142 -5.01 -8.97 -21.32
N THR A 143 -3.77 -9.34 -21.05
CA THR A 143 -2.63 -9.12 -21.95
C THR A 143 -2.06 -10.45 -22.47
N ASP A 144 -1.01 -10.41 -23.29
CA ASP A 144 -0.29 -11.63 -23.68
C ASP A 144 0.34 -12.35 -22.47
N LEU A 145 0.39 -11.70 -21.29
CA LEU A 145 0.89 -12.26 -20.05
C LEU A 145 -0.14 -13.17 -19.36
N ILE A 146 -1.37 -12.68 -19.16
CA ILE A 146 -2.49 -13.42 -18.54
C ILE A 146 -3.57 -13.59 -19.58
N ALA A 147 -3.73 -14.82 -20.10
CA ALA A 147 -4.69 -15.12 -21.15
C ALA A 147 -6.10 -15.44 -20.62
N ASP A 148 -6.19 -16.08 -19.46
CA ASP A 148 -7.44 -16.42 -18.78
C ASP A 148 -7.26 -16.21 -17.27
N LEU A 149 -8.34 -15.84 -16.59
CA LEU A 149 -8.38 -15.62 -15.14
C LEU A 149 -9.68 -16.18 -14.53
N GLU A 150 -9.54 -17.11 -13.58
CA GLU A 150 -10.65 -17.73 -12.87
C GLU A 150 -10.42 -17.66 -11.36
N LEU A 151 -11.44 -17.24 -10.60
CA LEU A 151 -11.47 -17.27 -9.14
C LEU A 151 -12.43 -18.36 -8.67
N GLU A 152 -11.93 -19.35 -7.93
CA GLU A 152 -12.72 -20.38 -7.27
C GLU A 152 -12.72 -20.15 -5.76
N LEU A 153 -13.90 -20.10 -5.15
CA LEU A 153 -14.10 -19.95 -3.72
C LEU A 153 -14.81 -21.19 -3.18
N GLY A 154 -14.44 -21.60 -1.97
CA GLY A 154 -15.12 -22.64 -1.21
C GLY A 154 -16.52 -22.23 -0.78
N ALA A 155 -17.08 -22.91 0.21
CA ALA A 155 -18.31 -22.45 0.84
C ALA A 155 -18.06 -21.08 1.52
N VAL A 156 -18.97 -20.14 1.27
CA VAL A 156 -18.94 -18.77 1.81
C VAL A 156 -20.18 -18.56 2.67
N SER A 157 -20.05 -17.87 3.81
CA SER A 157 -21.16 -17.45 4.68
C SER A 157 -20.83 -16.21 5.50
N SER A 158 -21.88 -15.52 5.95
CA SER A 158 -21.82 -14.46 6.96
C SER A 158 -22.97 -14.59 7.95
N GLU A 159 -22.80 -13.98 9.12
CA GLU A 159 -23.77 -13.87 10.21
C GLU A 159 -23.62 -12.49 10.86
N ALA A 160 -24.75 -11.80 11.04
CA ALA A 160 -24.84 -10.54 11.76
C ALA A 160 -25.90 -10.66 12.85
N HIS A 161 -25.57 -10.20 14.05
CA HIS A 161 -26.46 -10.25 15.21
C HIS A 161 -26.39 -8.93 15.97
N LEU A 162 -27.56 -8.36 16.26
CA LEU A 162 -27.72 -7.15 17.06
C LEU A 162 -28.67 -7.48 18.21
N ALA A 163 -28.24 -7.30 19.45
CA ALA A 163 -29.07 -7.57 20.60
C ALA A 163 -28.81 -6.57 21.74
N PRO A 164 -29.82 -6.28 22.58
CA PRO A 164 -29.62 -5.40 23.73
C PRO A 164 -28.67 -6.02 24.76
N ALA A 165 -27.72 -5.23 25.25
CA ALA A 165 -26.65 -5.62 26.16
C ALA A 165 -26.55 -4.75 27.42
N GLY A 166 -27.66 -4.20 27.90
CA GLY A 166 -27.67 -3.28 29.04
C GLY A 166 -28.54 -2.08 28.67
N GLU A 167 -27.95 -0.89 28.71
CA GLU A 167 -28.50 0.34 28.12
C GLU A 167 -28.01 0.54 26.67
N GLU A 168 -27.08 -0.30 26.21
CA GLU A 168 -26.54 -0.32 24.83
C GLU A 168 -27.01 -1.55 24.04
N PHE A 169 -26.75 -1.54 22.73
CA PHE A 169 -26.80 -2.72 21.89
C PHE A 169 -25.40 -3.36 21.74
N GLU A 170 -25.35 -4.66 21.47
CA GLU A 170 -24.11 -5.37 21.12
C GLU A 170 -24.27 -5.91 19.70
N VAL A 171 -23.37 -5.48 18.82
CA VAL A 171 -23.25 -6.00 17.45
C VAL A 171 -22.23 -7.14 17.44
N THR A 172 -22.58 -8.25 16.81
CA THR A 172 -21.63 -9.33 16.49
C THR A 172 -21.71 -9.62 15.00
N ARG A 173 -20.55 -9.63 14.33
CA ARG A 173 -20.39 -9.91 12.91
C ARG A 173 -19.39 -11.04 12.74
N ASP A 174 -19.77 -12.05 11.98
CA ASP A 174 -18.91 -13.19 11.66
C ASP A 174 -19.02 -13.51 10.16
N TYR A 175 -17.93 -14.03 9.59
CA TYR A 175 -17.91 -14.56 8.23
C TYR A 175 -17.03 -15.81 8.15
N GLU A 176 -17.30 -16.68 7.17
CA GLU A 176 -16.51 -17.88 6.92
C GLU A 176 -16.34 -18.13 5.42
N ILE A 177 -15.09 -18.33 4.99
CA ILE A 177 -14.69 -18.73 3.63
C ILE A 177 -13.84 -19.99 3.74
N ALA A 178 -14.33 -21.09 3.17
CA ALA A 178 -13.70 -22.41 3.32
C ALA A 178 -12.39 -22.59 2.53
N GLY A 179 -12.07 -21.68 1.61
CA GLY A 179 -10.87 -21.69 0.77
C GLY A 179 -11.05 -20.82 -0.46
N GLY A 180 -9.94 -20.47 -1.12
CA GLY A 180 -9.95 -19.62 -2.31
C GLY A 180 -8.75 -19.90 -3.19
N GLN A 181 -8.98 -19.94 -4.50
CA GLN A 181 -7.96 -20.23 -5.50
C GLN A 181 -8.12 -19.31 -6.71
N LEU A 182 -7.01 -18.70 -7.12
CA LEU A 182 -6.92 -17.95 -8.38
C LEU A 182 -6.16 -18.79 -9.40
N THR A 183 -6.76 -19.05 -10.55
CA THR A 183 -6.13 -19.79 -11.65
C THR A 183 -5.91 -18.88 -12.85
N LEU A 184 -4.66 -18.78 -13.28
CA LEU A 184 -4.22 -17.98 -14.42
C LEU A 184 -3.70 -18.87 -15.53
N THR A 185 -4.06 -18.58 -16.78
CA THR A 185 -3.34 -19.10 -17.95
C THR A 185 -2.25 -18.12 -18.37
N LEU A 186 -0.98 -18.56 -18.30
CA LEU A 186 0.22 -17.80 -18.67
C LEU A 186 0.90 -18.47 -19.87
N PRO A 187 0.64 -18.05 -21.13
CA PRO A 187 1.17 -18.69 -22.33
C PRO A 187 2.70 -18.82 -22.35
N LEU A 188 3.41 -17.87 -21.76
CA LEU A 188 4.88 -17.84 -21.68
C LEU A 188 5.47 -19.04 -20.92
N LEU A 189 4.75 -19.61 -19.95
CA LEU A 189 5.19 -20.81 -19.23
C LEU A 189 5.29 -22.02 -20.18
N ALA A 190 4.36 -22.14 -21.12
CA ALA A 190 4.32 -23.25 -22.08
C ALA A 190 5.47 -23.19 -23.11
N ASP A 191 6.03 -22.00 -23.35
CA ASP A 191 7.16 -21.81 -24.26
C ASP A 191 8.51 -22.28 -23.68
N LEU A 192 8.60 -22.48 -22.35
CA LEU A 192 9.83 -22.94 -21.71
C LEU A 192 10.17 -24.39 -22.09
N LEU A 193 9.17 -25.27 -22.18
CA LEU A 193 9.36 -26.68 -22.50
C LEU A 193 10.13 -26.92 -23.81
N PRO A 194 9.70 -26.40 -24.98
CA PRO A 194 10.45 -26.58 -26.22
C PRO A 194 11.85 -25.96 -26.16
N ALA A 195 12.03 -24.82 -25.47
CA ALA A 195 13.34 -24.17 -25.33
C ALA A 195 14.33 -25.02 -24.51
N VAL A 196 13.87 -25.61 -23.40
CA VAL A 196 14.70 -26.53 -22.60
C VAL A 196 14.99 -27.81 -23.38
N GLN A 197 14.03 -28.37 -24.12
CA GLN A 197 14.27 -29.55 -24.97
C GLN A 197 15.35 -29.30 -26.02
N ASP A 198 15.36 -28.12 -26.65
CA ASP A 198 16.40 -27.72 -27.60
C ASP A 198 17.78 -27.64 -26.91
N ALA A 199 17.84 -27.07 -25.69
CA ALA A 199 19.08 -27.02 -24.91
C ALA A 199 19.61 -28.43 -24.55
N VAL A 200 18.72 -29.32 -24.09
CA VAL A 200 19.04 -30.74 -23.79
C VAL A 200 19.48 -31.49 -25.05
N GLY A 201 18.92 -31.15 -26.21
CA GLY A 201 19.32 -31.70 -27.51
C GLY A 201 20.82 -31.49 -27.79
N THR A 202 21.40 -30.37 -27.35
CA THR A 202 22.84 -30.12 -27.51
C THR A 202 23.70 -31.08 -26.69
N VAL A 203 23.24 -31.48 -25.50
CA VAL A 203 23.89 -32.50 -24.66
C VAL A 203 23.79 -33.87 -25.34
N ASP A 204 22.61 -34.20 -25.88
CA ASP A 204 22.40 -35.46 -26.60
C ASP A 204 23.32 -35.57 -27.83
N GLU A 205 23.55 -34.49 -28.57
CA GLU A 205 24.51 -34.48 -29.69
C GLU A 205 25.95 -34.82 -29.26
N VAL A 206 26.41 -34.24 -28.14
CA VAL A 206 27.75 -34.51 -27.59
C VAL A 206 27.88 -35.97 -27.17
N VAL A 207 26.86 -36.48 -26.49
CA VAL A 207 26.81 -37.84 -25.94
C VAL A 207 26.71 -38.89 -27.05
N ASN A 208 25.90 -38.62 -28.09
CA ASN A 208 25.84 -39.45 -29.30
C ASN A 208 27.19 -39.49 -30.04
N GLY A 209 28.01 -38.44 -29.95
CA GLY A 209 29.37 -38.40 -30.48
C GLY A 209 30.36 -39.38 -29.82
N LEU A 210 30.03 -39.92 -28.64
CA LEU A 210 30.84 -40.95 -27.97
C LEU A 210 30.69 -42.32 -28.64
N ALA A 211 29.52 -42.61 -29.21
CA ALA A 211 29.14 -43.89 -29.75
C ALA A 211 29.29 -43.99 -31.28
N GLY A 212 29.08 -45.18 -31.83
CA GLY A 212 29.24 -45.46 -33.25
C GLY A 212 30.67 -45.79 -33.68
N PRO A 213 30.87 -46.17 -34.96
CA PRO A 213 32.17 -46.65 -35.46
C PRO A 213 33.22 -45.55 -35.57
N GLU A 214 32.80 -44.29 -35.68
CA GLU A 214 33.66 -43.11 -35.64
C GLU A 214 33.57 -42.37 -34.30
N GLY A 215 32.86 -42.92 -33.31
CA GLY A 215 32.72 -42.32 -31.99
C GLY A 215 34.02 -42.27 -31.20
N THR A 216 34.13 -41.32 -30.28
CA THR A 216 35.36 -41.07 -29.51
C THR A 216 35.79 -42.30 -28.69
N ILE A 217 34.85 -43.09 -28.18
CA ILE A 217 35.14 -44.33 -27.44
C ILE A 217 35.81 -45.36 -28.37
N ALA A 218 35.23 -45.59 -29.56
CA ALA A 218 35.78 -46.56 -30.52
C ALA A 218 37.19 -46.14 -31.00
N GLN A 219 37.38 -44.85 -31.28
CA GLN A 219 38.68 -44.30 -31.65
C GLN A 219 39.71 -44.46 -30.53
N THR A 220 39.34 -44.14 -29.29
CA THR A 220 40.23 -44.25 -28.13
C THR A 220 40.66 -45.70 -27.90
N LEU A 221 39.70 -46.64 -27.87
CA LEU A 221 39.97 -48.06 -27.69
C LEU A 221 40.94 -48.60 -28.74
N SER A 222 40.85 -48.15 -29.99
CA SER A 222 41.74 -48.57 -31.09
C SER A 222 43.23 -48.25 -30.86
N THR A 223 43.53 -47.34 -29.92
CA THR A 223 44.90 -46.89 -29.63
C THR A 223 45.45 -47.42 -28.30
N VAL A 224 44.64 -48.11 -27.50
CA VAL A 224 45.05 -48.65 -26.19
C VAL A 224 46.15 -49.70 -26.37
N GLU A 225 47.36 -49.43 -25.84
CA GLU A 225 48.54 -50.29 -26.02
C GLU A 225 48.31 -51.72 -25.49
N GLY A 226 47.58 -51.86 -24.38
CA GLY A 226 47.18 -53.15 -23.82
C GLY A 226 46.32 -53.98 -24.78
N LEU A 227 45.36 -53.32 -25.45
CA LEU A 227 44.51 -53.96 -26.46
C LEU A 227 45.31 -54.30 -27.71
N LEU A 228 46.16 -53.41 -28.21
CA LEU A 228 47.03 -53.67 -29.36
C LEU A 228 47.97 -54.86 -29.12
N SER A 229 48.53 -54.96 -27.92
CA SER A 229 49.34 -56.10 -27.50
C SER A 229 48.53 -57.40 -27.49
N LEU A 230 47.31 -57.38 -26.93
CA LEU A 230 46.38 -58.50 -26.93
C LEU A 230 46.02 -58.97 -28.35
N LEU A 231 45.68 -58.03 -29.24
CA LEU A 231 45.34 -58.27 -30.64
C LEU A 231 46.51 -58.90 -31.39
N SER A 232 47.73 -58.39 -31.16
CA SER A 232 48.95 -58.95 -31.79
C SER A 232 49.21 -60.40 -31.38
N VAL A 233 48.94 -60.77 -30.12
CA VAL A 233 49.06 -62.15 -29.62
C VAL A 233 47.95 -63.04 -30.18
N ALA A 234 46.75 -62.49 -30.37
CA ALA A 234 45.62 -63.16 -31.01
C ALA A 234 45.76 -63.28 -32.55
N GLY A 235 46.71 -62.58 -33.17
CA GLY A 235 46.90 -62.57 -34.62
C GLY A 235 45.83 -61.74 -35.36
N VAL A 236 45.27 -60.73 -34.70
CA VAL A 236 44.27 -59.80 -35.23
C VAL A 236 44.95 -58.48 -35.55
N GLU A 237 44.80 -57.98 -36.77
CA GLU A 237 45.32 -56.67 -37.17
C GLU A 237 44.28 -55.57 -36.97
N ASN A 238 43.02 -55.81 -37.38
CA ASN A 238 41.92 -54.85 -37.24
C ASN A 238 40.70 -55.54 -36.62
N PRO A 239 40.40 -55.33 -35.32
CA PRO A 239 39.13 -55.75 -34.75
C PRO A 239 38.00 -54.84 -35.23
N ASP A 240 36.78 -55.37 -35.24
CA ASP A 240 35.54 -54.61 -35.35
C ASP A 240 35.18 -54.11 -33.95
N ILE A 241 35.19 -52.79 -33.76
CA ILE A 241 34.80 -52.14 -32.50
C ILE A 241 33.46 -51.45 -32.74
N THR A 242 32.41 -51.97 -32.11
CA THR A 242 31.09 -51.37 -32.13
C THR A 242 30.81 -50.78 -30.76
N VAL A 243 30.33 -49.54 -30.74
CA VAL A 243 29.89 -48.83 -29.52
C VAL A 243 28.47 -48.35 -29.78
N SER A 244 27.55 -48.64 -28.87
CA SER A 244 26.20 -48.07 -28.85
C SER A 244 25.91 -47.53 -27.47
N LEU A 245 25.20 -46.40 -27.44
CA LEU A 245 24.76 -45.72 -26.24
C LEU A 245 23.27 -45.43 -26.41
N GLU A 246 22.48 -45.76 -25.39
CA GLU A 246 21.04 -45.53 -25.37
C GLU A 246 20.71 -44.53 -24.26
N THR A 247 20.20 -43.37 -24.68
CA THR A 247 19.81 -42.22 -23.84
C THR A 247 18.36 -41.83 -24.17
N ASP A 248 17.65 -41.30 -23.16
CA ASP A 248 16.33 -40.67 -23.33
C ASP A 248 16.27 -39.39 -22.48
N LEU A 249 17.10 -38.41 -22.85
CA LEU A 249 17.22 -37.16 -22.09
C LEU A 249 15.97 -36.28 -22.25
N ALA A 250 15.42 -36.24 -23.47
CA ALA A 250 14.23 -35.46 -23.78
C ALA A 250 13.01 -35.98 -22.99
N GLY A 251 12.80 -37.31 -22.94
CA GLY A 251 11.72 -37.90 -22.17
C GLY A 251 11.84 -37.65 -20.67
N ALA A 252 13.06 -37.71 -20.12
CA ALA A 252 13.29 -37.42 -18.70
C ALA A 252 12.94 -35.98 -18.32
N VAL A 253 13.31 -35.01 -19.16
CA VAL A 253 13.02 -33.59 -18.91
C VAL A 253 11.56 -33.25 -19.22
N GLU A 254 10.94 -33.87 -20.23
CA GLU A 254 9.50 -33.75 -20.47
C GLU A 254 8.67 -34.27 -19.28
N GLU A 255 9.09 -35.37 -18.65
CA GLU A 255 8.43 -35.87 -17.44
C GLU A 255 8.53 -34.86 -16.29
N LEU A 256 9.71 -34.27 -16.06
CA LEU A 256 9.92 -33.23 -15.03
C LEU A 256 9.05 -31.99 -15.30
N LEU A 257 9.09 -31.43 -16.51
CA LEU A 257 8.43 -30.16 -16.83
C LEU A 257 6.90 -30.25 -16.90
N ASN A 258 6.36 -31.45 -16.99
CA ASN A 258 4.91 -31.68 -16.87
C ASN A 258 4.45 -31.88 -15.41
N THR A 259 5.37 -31.93 -14.44
CA THR A 259 5.00 -31.92 -13.02
C THR A 259 4.68 -30.49 -12.58
N THR A 260 3.71 -30.37 -11.67
CA THR A 260 3.40 -29.10 -11.01
C THR A 260 4.54 -28.77 -10.04
N LEU A 261 5.05 -27.55 -10.14
CA LEU A 261 6.05 -27.01 -9.22
C LEU A 261 5.32 -26.27 -8.09
N GLY A 262 5.84 -26.33 -6.87
CA GLY A 262 5.30 -25.56 -5.74
C GLY A 262 4.12 -26.20 -5.00
N GLU A 263 3.91 -27.51 -5.14
CA GLU A 263 2.87 -28.21 -4.36
C GLU A 263 2.99 -27.90 -2.85
N GLY A 264 1.95 -27.28 -2.29
CA GLY A 264 1.88 -26.89 -0.88
C GLY A 264 2.67 -25.63 -0.48
N THR A 265 3.17 -24.84 -1.43
CA THR A 265 3.75 -23.51 -1.15
C THR A 265 2.72 -22.38 -1.26
N GLY A 266 1.48 -22.70 -1.63
CA GLY A 266 0.43 -21.73 -1.93
C GLY A 266 0.49 -21.16 -3.36
N VAL A 267 1.52 -21.51 -4.12
CA VAL A 267 1.74 -21.07 -5.50
C VAL A 267 2.18 -22.27 -6.33
N GLU A 268 1.37 -22.67 -7.29
CA GLU A 268 1.59 -23.85 -8.11
C GLU A 268 1.77 -23.46 -9.59
N LEU A 269 2.91 -23.84 -10.16
CA LEU A 269 3.22 -23.58 -11.58
C LEU A 269 3.15 -24.88 -12.37
N ASN A 270 2.38 -24.91 -13.45
CA ASN A 270 2.38 -26.00 -14.40
C ASN A 270 2.88 -25.51 -15.76
N LEU A 271 4.12 -25.84 -16.08
CA LEU A 271 4.77 -25.39 -17.32
C LEU A 271 4.16 -26.06 -18.56
N GLY A 272 3.74 -27.32 -18.46
CA GLY A 272 3.13 -28.04 -19.57
C GLY A 272 1.72 -27.55 -19.93
N ALA A 273 0.93 -27.17 -18.92
CA ALA A 273 -0.40 -26.58 -19.09
C ALA A 273 -0.35 -25.07 -19.34
N GLY A 274 0.74 -24.42 -18.95
CA GLY A 274 0.89 -22.97 -19.00
C GLY A 274 0.03 -22.27 -17.96
N THR A 275 -0.07 -22.81 -16.74
CA THR A 275 -0.96 -22.29 -15.70
C THR A 275 -0.22 -21.93 -14.43
N LEU A 276 -0.67 -20.87 -13.77
CA LEU A 276 -0.30 -20.47 -12.42
C LEU A 276 -1.55 -20.58 -11.54
N VAL A 277 -1.46 -21.32 -10.45
CA VAL A 277 -2.53 -21.50 -9.48
C VAL A 277 -2.08 -20.93 -8.14
N ILE A 278 -2.86 -20.01 -7.58
CA ILE A 278 -2.56 -19.32 -6.34
C ILE A 278 -3.61 -19.74 -5.31
N ASP A 279 -3.19 -20.34 -4.22
CA ASP A 279 -4.03 -20.63 -3.06
C ASP A 279 -4.05 -19.40 -2.16
N LEU A 280 -5.18 -18.69 -2.18
CA LEU A 280 -5.36 -17.42 -1.47
C LEU A 280 -5.32 -17.61 0.05
N ASP A 281 -5.74 -18.77 0.57
CA ASP A 281 -5.70 -19.06 2.00
C ASP A 281 -4.26 -19.21 2.49
N THR A 282 -3.44 -19.95 1.73
CA THR A 282 -2.02 -20.11 2.08
C THR A 282 -1.24 -18.82 1.89
N LEU A 283 -1.52 -18.06 0.83
CA LEU A 283 -0.76 -16.86 0.49
C LEU A 283 -1.08 -15.68 1.42
N ALA A 284 -2.36 -15.44 1.74
CA ALA A 284 -2.78 -14.35 2.64
C ALA A 284 -2.64 -14.67 4.14
N GLY A 285 -2.24 -15.91 4.49
CA GLY A 285 -2.14 -16.35 5.89
C GLY A 285 -3.48 -16.74 6.54
N GLY A 286 -4.52 -16.89 5.72
CA GLY A 286 -5.88 -17.27 6.11
C GLY A 286 -6.91 -16.38 5.42
N LEU A 287 -8.08 -16.94 5.05
CA LEU A 287 -9.20 -16.15 4.51
C LEU A 287 -10.21 -15.70 5.59
N ASN A 288 -10.03 -16.10 6.84
CA ASN A 288 -10.94 -15.81 7.95
C ASN A 288 -10.20 -15.04 9.04
N ASP A 289 -10.94 -14.40 9.94
CA ASP A 289 -10.39 -13.58 11.03
C ASP A 289 -9.54 -12.37 10.55
N GLN A 290 -9.70 -11.95 9.29
CA GLN A 290 -9.09 -10.73 8.75
C GLN A 290 -9.82 -9.48 9.29
N ALA A 291 -9.09 -8.36 9.40
CA ALA A 291 -9.66 -7.08 9.78
C ALA A 291 -10.78 -6.65 8.80
N PRO A 292 -11.71 -5.77 9.21
CA PRO A 292 -12.69 -5.20 8.30
C PRO A 292 -12.04 -4.65 7.03
N ASN A 293 -12.68 -4.86 5.89
CA ASN A 293 -12.29 -4.31 4.59
C ASN A 293 -10.87 -4.68 4.11
N THR A 294 -10.35 -5.85 4.48
CA THR A 294 -8.99 -6.29 4.12
C THR A 294 -8.87 -6.63 2.63
N GLU A 295 -8.01 -5.93 1.90
CA GLU A 295 -7.67 -6.26 0.49
C GLU A 295 -6.71 -7.46 0.40
N LEU A 296 -7.13 -8.54 -0.25
CA LEU A 296 -6.32 -9.76 -0.40
C LEU A 296 -5.13 -9.58 -1.33
N LEU A 297 -5.28 -8.81 -2.41
CA LEU A 297 -4.21 -8.60 -3.40
C LEU A 297 -3.37 -7.36 -3.05
N SER A 298 -3.05 -7.19 -1.76
CA SER A 298 -2.18 -6.12 -1.26
C SER A 298 -0.73 -6.26 -1.78
N ASN A 299 0.01 -5.15 -1.76
CA ASN A 299 1.43 -5.11 -2.17
C ASN A 299 2.28 -6.20 -1.48
N ALA A 300 2.03 -6.47 -0.20
CA ALA A 300 2.74 -7.52 0.55
C ALA A 300 2.47 -8.93 0.00
N VAL A 301 1.22 -9.22 -0.37
CA VAL A 301 0.83 -10.52 -0.96
C VAL A 301 1.41 -10.65 -2.37
N ILE A 302 1.40 -9.56 -3.15
CA ILE A 302 1.99 -9.51 -4.49
C ILE A 302 3.51 -9.73 -4.46
N ASP A 303 4.22 -9.11 -3.52
CA ASP A 303 5.66 -9.32 -3.33
C ASP A 303 5.97 -10.77 -2.94
N GLN A 304 5.16 -11.35 -2.05
CA GLN A 304 5.31 -12.75 -1.65
C GLN A 304 5.05 -13.73 -2.81
N LEU A 305 4.08 -13.43 -3.67
CA LEU A 305 3.81 -14.18 -4.90
C LEU A 305 5.05 -14.14 -5.81
N ALA A 306 5.60 -12.96 -6.06
CA ALA A 306 6.78 -12.78 -6.91
C ALA A 306 8.01 -13.53 -6.35
N GLU A 307 8.27 -13.42 -5.05
CA GLU A 307 9.37 -14.15 -4.38
C GLU A 307 9.20 -15.67 -4.51
N THR A 308 7.97 -16.16 -4.33
CA THR A 308 7.67 -17.60 -4.42
C THR A 308 7.87 -18.11 -5.84
N ILE A 309 7.34 -17.42 -6.84
CA ILE A 309 7.55 -17.75 -8.26
C ILE A 309 9.04 -17.77 -8.59
N GLY A 310 9.79 -16.73 -8.20
CA GLY A 310 11.23 -16.65 -8.42
C GLY A 310 11.99 -17.83 -7.83
N THR A 311 11.67 -18.22 -6.59
CA THR A 311 12.30 -19.36 -5.90
C THR A 311 12.00 -20.70 -6.59
N LEU A 312 10.76 -20.90 -7.05
CA LEU A 312 10.36 -22.11 -7.78
C LEU A 312 11.11 -22.23 -9.10
N LEU A 313 11.23 -21.12 -9.84
CA LEU A 313 11.95 -21.06 -11.10
C LEU A 313 13.47 -21.24 -10.92
N ASP A 314 14.07 -20.65 -9.90
CA ASP A 314 15.50 -20.85 -9.60
C ASP A 314 15.82 -22.31 -9.25
N THR A 315 14.92 -22.97 -8.51
CA THR A 315 15.06 -24.40 -8.16
C THR A 315 14.97 -25.28 -9.41
N LEU A 316 14.09 -24.94 -10.35
CA LEU A 316 13.90 -25.66 -11.61
C LEU A 316 15.20 -25.78 -12.43
N VAL A 317 16.05 -24.75 -12.44
CA VAL A 317 17.36 -24.80 -13.14
C VAL A 317 18.19 -25.97 -12.64
N THR A 318 18.26 -26.15 -11.31
CA THR A 318 19.02 -27.22 -10.68
C THR A 318 18.37 -28.57 -10.99
N ASP A 319 17.06 -28.66 -10.86
CA ASP A 319 16.30 -29.90 -11.08
C ASP A 319 16.43 -30.42 -12.53
N ILE A 320 16.43 -29.52 -13.52
CA ILE A 320 16.65 -29.89 -14.93
C ILE A 320 18.05 -30.48 -15.11
N VAL A 321 19.09 -29.82 -14.60
CA VAL A 321 20.48 -30.30 -14.74
C VAL A 321 20.66 -31.64 -14.03
N GLU A 322 20.16 -31.78 -12.80
CA GLU A 322 20.22 -33.03 -12.05
C GLU A 322 19.45 -34.15 -12.75
N THR A 323 18.29 -33.86 -13.33
CA THR A 323 17.49 -34.84 -14.09
C THR A 323 18.25 -35.35 -15.31
N VAL A 324 18.86 -34.44 -16.09
CA VAL A 324 19.69 -34.82 -17.24
C VAL A 324 20.93 -35.60 -16.81
N GLU A 325 21.61 -35.17 -15.75
CA GLU A 325 22.77 -35.86 -15.20
C GLU A 325 22.43 -37.29 -14.75
N ASN A 326 21.30 -37.46 -14.06
CA ASN A 326 20.80 -38.76 -13.63
C ASN A 326 20.41 -39.64 -14.82
N ALA A 327 19.74 -39.10 -15.83
CA ALA A 327 19.40 -39.81 -17.06
C ALA A 327 20.66 -40.28 -17.82
N LEU A 328 21.69 -39.42 -17.91
CA LEU A 328 22.99 -39.78 -18.50
C LEU A 328 23.69 -40.88 -17.70
N ARG A 329 23.73 -40.78 -16.38
CA ARG A 329 24.34 -41.81 -15.52
C ARG A 329 23.64 -43.16 -15.67
N ALA A 330 22.33 -43.17 -15.86
CA ALA A 330 21.53 -44.37 -16.12
C ALA A 330 21.65 -44.90 -17.56
N ALA A 331 22.17 -44.11 -18.50
CA ALA A 331 22.28 -44.47 -19.91
C ALA A 331 23.11 -45.75 -20.09
N THR A 332 22.63 -46.64 -20.96
CA THR A 332 23.27 -47.96 -21.16
C THR A 332 24.32 -47.89 -22.26
N LEU A 333 25.55 -48.26 -21.92
CA LEU A 333 26.67 -48.35 -22.84
C LEU A 333 26.97 -49.79 -23.20
N ASP A 334 26.97 -50.08 -24.49
CA ASP A 334 27.33 -51.37 -25.07
C ASP A 334 28.60 -51.22 -25.92
N ILE A 335 29.66 -51.94 -25.55
CA ILE A 335 30.91 -52.00 -26.30
C ILE A 335 31.17 -53.44 -26.73
N LYS A 336 31.42 -53.64 -28.01
CA LYS A 336 31.82 -54.93 -28.57
C LYS A 336 33.11 -54.81 -29.35
N ILE A 337 34.11 -55.60 -28.96
CA ILE A 337 35.37 -55.77 -29.68
C ILE A 337 35.40 -57.19 -30.24
N TYR A 338 35.26 -57.30 -31.56
CA TYR A 338 35.10 -58.58 -32.24
C TYR A 338 36.13 -58.78 -33.34
N ALA A 339 36.70 -59.99 -33.46
CA ALA A 339 37.51 -60.37 -34.60
C ALA A 339 37.49 -61.88 -34.88
N GLU A 340 37.46 -62.24 -36.17
CA GLU A 340 37.70 -63.61 -36.60
C GLU A 340 39.20 -63.89 -36.74
N VAL A 341 39.68 -64.93 -36.06
CA VAL A 341 41.09 -65.35 -36.15
C VAL A 341 41.22 -66.51 -37.13
N GLY A 342 41.82 -66.23 -38.28
CA GLY A 342 42.02 -67.19 -39.38
C GLY A 342 43.38 -67.92 -39.33
N GLY A 343 43.49 -69.05 -40.06
CA GLY A 343 44.74 -69.80 -40.23
C GLY A 343 44.75 -71.19 -39.59
N LEU A 344 45.91 -71.65 -39.09
CA LEU A 344 46.06 -72.96 -38.43
C LEU A 344 45.40 -73.02 -37.04
N LEU A 345 45.03 -71.86 -36.48
CA LEU A 345 44.44 -71.65 -35.16
C LEU A 345 43.11 -70.91 -35.38
N SER A 346 42.00 -71.65 -35.48
CA SER A 346 40.67 -71.06 -35.66
C SER A 346 40.06 -70.64 -34.33
N GLY A 347 39.43 -69.46 -34.28
CA GLY A 347 38.71 -68.97 -33.12
C GLY A 347 38.15 -67.56 -33.34
N THR A 348 37.53 -67.02 -32.31
CA THR A 348 37.01 -65.64 -32.29
C THR A 348 37.56 -64.91 -31.07
N LEU A 349 37.92 -63.64 -31.24
CA LEU A 349 38.04 -62.67 -30.14
C LEU A 349 36.69 -61.99 -30.01
N ASP A 350 36.09 -62.02 -28.83
CA ASP A 350 34.79 -61.42 -28.55
C ASP A 350 34.79 -60.90 -27.11
N LEU A 351 35.00 -59.59 -26.96
CA LEU A 351 34.98 -58.88 -25.68
C LEU A 351 33.77 -57.96 -25.69
N GLN A 352 32.91 -58.07 -24.68
CA GLN A 352 31.67 -57.31 -24.59
C GLN A 352 31.56 -56.63 -23.24
N LEU A 353 31.14 -55.37 -23.22
CA LEU A 353 30.75 -54.62 -22.03
C LEU A 353 29.31 -54.17 -22.25
N THR A 354 28.46 -54.40 -21.26
CA THR A 354 27.11 -53.82 -21.18
C THR A 354 26.95 -53.35 -19.75
N GLY A 355 26.69 -52.06 -19.54
CA GLY A 355 26.53 -51.46 -18.22
C GLY A 355 26.07 -50.01 -18.31
N THR A 356 25.70 -49.41 -17.19
CA THR A 356 25.35 -47.99 -17.16
C THR A 356 26.61 -47.12 -17.26
N LEU A 357 26.49 -45.85 -17.69
CA LEU A 357 27.62 -44.93 -17.67
C LEU A 357 28.17 -44.75 -16.24
N ALA A 358 27.30 -44.72 -15.22
CA ALA A 358 27.72 -44.70 -13.82
C ALA A 358 28.63 -45.88 -13.44
N ASP A 359 28.23 -47.11 -13.81
CA ASP A 359 29.02 -48.32 -13.54
C ASP A 359 30.37 -48.30 -14.29
N VAL A 360 30.40 -47.73 -15.50
CA VAL A 360 31.61 -47.65 -16.32
C VAL A 360 32.60 -46.62 -15.76
N ILE A 361 32.10 -45.47 -15.33
CA ILE A 361 32.89 -44.39 -14.70
C ILE A 361 33.49 -44.86 -13.38
N THR A 362 32.69 -45.50 -12.52
CA THR A 362 33.12 -46.01 -11.22
C THR A 362 33.98 -47.28 -11.32
N GLY A 363 34.00 -47.92 -12.49
CA GLY A 363 34.74 -49.16 -12.75
C GLY A 363 34.04 -50.41 -12.23
N GLU A 364 32.75 -50.33 -11.89
CA GLU A 364 31.91 -51.47 -11.47
C GLU A 364 31.43 -52.32 -12.65
N ALA A 365 31.39 -51.74 -13.87
CA ALA A 365 31.09 -52.49 -15.09
C ALA A 365 32.24 -53.43 -15.48
N GLU A 366 31.93 -54.60 -16.08
CA GLU A 366 32.93 -55.60 -16.45
C GLU A 366 32.87 -56.00 -17.93
N PHE A 367 34.03 -56.06 -18.59
CA PHE A 367 34.12 -56.74 -19.88
C PHE A 367 34.02 -58.25 -19.71
N VAL A 368 33.05 -58.85 -20.40
CA VAL A 368 32.87 -60.28 -20.54
C VAL A 368 33.68 -60.79 -21.73
N ASN A 369 34.56 -61.76 -21.48
CA ASN A 369 35.30 -62.45 -22.54
C ASN A 369 34.51 -63.66 -23.07
N ASN A 370 33.85 -63.47 -24.22
CA ASN A 370 33.11 -64.49 -24.96
C ASN A 370 33.92 -65.14 -26.10
N SER A 371 35.25 -64.96 -26.09
CA SER A 371 36.16 -65.49 -27.11
C SER A 371 36.09 -67.02 -27.21
N SER A 372 36.41 -67.57 -28.39
CA SER A 372 36.32 -69.01 -28.67
C SER A 372 37.57 -69.59 -29.34
N GLY A 373 37.69 -70.91 -29.34
CA GLY A 373 38.77 -71.63 -30.04
C GLY A 373 40.13 -71.54 -29.35
N VAL A 374 41.20 -71.49 -30.14
CA VAL A 374 42.58 -71.47 -29.59
C VAL A 374 42.94 -70.11 -28.97
N VAL A 375 42.24 -69.05 -29.38
CA VAL A 375 42.45 -67.66 -28.93
C VAL A 375 42.39 -67.54 -27.41
N ILE A 376 41.42 -68.19 -26.75
CA ILE A 376 41.24 -68.16 -25.28
C ILE A 376 42.55 -68.51 -24.55
N GLY A 377 43.25 -69.56 -25.01
CA GLY A 377 44.48 -70.03 -24.37
C GLY A 377 45.70 -69.17 -24.68
N LEU A 378 45.68 -68.40 -25.77
CA LEU A 378 46.77 -67.49 -26.15
C LEU A 378 46.74 -66.21 -25.31
N ILE A 379 45.54 -65.73 -24.99
CA ILE A 379 45.35 -64.45 -24.29
C ILE A 379 45.13 -64.58 -22.78
N SER A 380 44.98 -65.79 -22.24
CA SER A 380 44.51 -66.02 -20.86
C SER A 380 45.30 -65.32 -19.75
N SER A 381 46.59 -65.07 -19.95
CA SER A 381 47.43 -64.36 -18.96
C SER A 381 47.51 -62.85 -19.15
N LEU A 382 47.03 -62.35 -20.30
CA LEU A 382 47.09 -60.94 -20.69
C LEU A 382 45.73 -60.26 -20.60
N ILE A 383 44.63 -61.04 -20.65
CA ILE A 383 43.29 -60.48 -20.82
C ILE A 383 42.83 -59.65 -19.61
N ALA A 384 42.91 -60.16 -18.39
CA ALA A 384 42.41 -59.47 -17.19
C ALA A 384 42.97 -58.05 -16.99
N PRO A 385 44.31 -57.81 -17.02
CA PRO A 385 44.82 -56.45 -16.88
C PRO A 385 44.48 -55.54 -18.07
N VAL A 386 44.26 -56.11 -19.26
CA VAL A 386 43.80 -55.34 -20.43
C VAL A 386 42.35 -54.91 -20.23
N LEU A 387 41.47 -55.79 -19.78
CA LEU A 387 40.05 -55.45 -19.54
C LEU A 387 39.90 -54.34 -18.49
N ASP A 388 40.66 -54.42 -17.39
CA ASP A 388 40.73 -53.37 -16.36
C ASP A 388 41.17 -52.02 -16.96
N THR A 389 42.24 -52.04 -17.76
CA THR A 389 42.72 -50.84 -18.47
C THR A 389 41.67 -50.27 -19.42
N LEU A 390 40.92 -51.13 -20.13
CA LEU A 390 39.87 -50.68 -21.06
C LEU A 390 38.72 -50.00 -20.30
N ILE A 391 38.25 -50.57 -19.18
CA ILE A 391 37.19 -49.96 -18.37
C ILE A 391 37.63 -48.60 -17.85
N THR A 392 38.81 -48.52 -17.22
CA THR A 392 39.33 -47.23 -16.70
C THR A 392 39.53 -46.21 -17.82
N THR A 393 39.95 -46.64 -19.02
CA THR A 393 40.12 -45.72 -20.17
C THR A 393 38.78 -45.18 -20.65
N VAL A 394 37.76 -46.03 -20.76
CA VAL A 394 36.41 -45.60 -21.18
C VAL A 394 35.77 -44.73 -20.10
N GLY A 395 35.80 -45.15 -18.84
CA GLY A 395 35.24 -44.40 -17.72
C GLY A 395 35.86 -43.01 -17.60
N GLY A 396 37.20 -42.90 -17.65
CA GLY A 396 37.88 -41.61 -17.62
C GLY A 396 37.56 -40.71 -18.82
N LEU A 397 37.40 -41.29 -20.01
CA LEU A 397 37.01 -40.53 -21.20
C LEU A 397 35.59 -39.98 -21.09
N VAL A 398 34.64 -40.78 -20.59
CA VAL A 398 33.25 -40.35 -20.39
C VAL A 398 33.18 -39.26 -19.32
N GLU A 399 33.87 -39.45 -18.20
CA GLU A 399 33.97 -38.46 -17.13
C GLU A 399 34.51 -37.13 -17.67
N ASP A 400 35.65 -37.16 -18.38
CA ASP A 400 36.32 -35.97 -18.90
C ASP A 400 35.50 -35.22 -19.96
N LEU A 401 34.66 -35.91 -20.75
CA LEU A 401 33.92 -35.31 -21.87
C LEU A 401 32.49 -34.92 -21.53
N VAL A 402 31.85 -35.59 -20.57
CA VAL A 402 30.43 -35.40 -20.24
C VAL A 402 30.23 -34.75 -18.88
N PHE A 403 30.96 -35.21 -17.87
CA PHE A 403 30.72 -34.84 -16.47
C PHE A 403 31.79 -33.88 -15.89
N ALA A 404 32.78 -33.49 -16.69
CA ALA A 404 33.79 -32.51 -16.29
C ALA A 404 33.20 -31.10 -16.16
N GLU A 405 33.80 -30.30 -15.28
CA GLU A 405 33.52 -28.87 -15.16
C GLU A 405 33.80 -28.14 -16.48
N GLY A 406 32.84 -27.35 -16.96
CA GLY A 406 32.89 -26.71 -18.29
C GLY A 406 32.53 -27.66 -19.44
N GLY A 407 32.03 -28.85 -19.12
CA GLY A 407 31.46 -29.80 -20.07
C GLY A 407 30.01 -29.48 -20.46
N PRO A 408 29.34 -30.38 -21.19
CA PRO A 408 27.99 -30.14 -21.71
C PRO A 408 26.94 -29.89 -20.63
N LEU A 409 27.08 -30.48 -19.43
CA LEU A 409 26.16 -30.22 -18.30
C LEU A 409 26.32 -28.81 -17.72
N THR A 410 27.54 -28.27 -17.68
CA THR A 410 27.76 -26.87 -17.28
C THR A 410 27.11 -25.91 -18.27
N THR A 411 27.31 -26.15 -19.58
CA THR A 411 26.68 -25.32 -20.63
C THR A 411 25.15 -25.45 -20.63
N LEU A 412 24.61 -26.63 -20.34
CA LEU A 412 23.17 -26.82 -20.15
C LEU A 412 22.67 -25.94 -19.01
N GLY A 413 23.32 -26.00 -17.83
CA GLY A 413 22.95 -25.19 -16.68
C GLY A 413 22.98 -23.69 -16.99
N GLU A 414 24.03 -23.19 -17.65
CA GLU A 414 24.11 -21.79 -18.08
C GLU A 414 23.00 -21.39 -19.06
N THR A 415 22.67 -22.28 -20.01
CA THR A 415 21.62 -22.02 -21.02
C THR A 415 20.24 -22.01 -20.37
N VAL A 416 19.94 -22.98 -19.52
CA VAL A 416 18.66 -23.09 -18.81
C VAL A 416 18.51 -21.94 -17.82
N ALA A 417 19.56 -21.57 -17.08
CA ALA A 417 19.53 -20.40 -16.20
C ALA A 417 19.20 -19.11 -16.97
N GLY A 418 19.74 -18.92 -18.18
CA GLY A 418 19.39 -17.78 -19.02
C GLY A 418 17.94 -17.80 -19.52
N LEU A 419 17.41 -18.98 -19.88
CA LEU A 419 16.00 -19.13 -20.28
C LEU A 419 15.06 -18.86 -19.12
N VAL A 420 15.34 -19.43 -17.95
CA VAL A 420 14.56 -19.26 -16.73
C VAL A 420 14.62 -17.81 -16.26
N GLY A 421 15.80 -17.18 -16.22
CA GLY A 421 15.93 -15.77 -15.84
C GLY A 421 15.11 -14.86 -16.76
N SER A 422 15.14 -15.09 -18.07
CA SER A 422 14.29 -14.34 -19.02
C SER A 422 12.79 -14.58 -18.81
N LEU A 423 12.39 -15.76 -18.34
CA LEU A 423 10.99 -16.05 -18.00
C LEU A 423 10.62 -15.34 -16.70
N THR A 424 11.45 -15.41 -15.66
CA THR A 424 11.26 -14.70 -14.40
C THR A 424 11.06 -13.21 -14.63
N ASP A 425 11.94 -12.56 -15.42
CA ASP A 425 11.83 -11.13 -15.75
C ASP A 425 10.50 -10.78 -16.45
N GLN A 426 9.97 -11.69 -17.28
CA GLN A 426 8.69 -11.50 -17.96
C GLN A 426 7.47 -11.75 -17.07
N LEU A 427 7.64 -12.53 -15.99
CA LEU A 427 6.59 -12.84 -15.03
C LEU A 427 6.55 -11.86 -13.86
N THR A 428 7.61 -11.06 -13.64
CA THR A 428 7.63 -10.00 -12.62
C THR A 428 6.36 -9.13 -12.58
N PRO A 429 5.83 -8.61 -13.70
CA PRO A 429 4.64 -7.75 -13.66
C PRO A 429 3.31 -8.51 -13.49
N VAL A 430 3.29 -9.84 -13.35
CA VAL A 430 2.03 -10.60 -13.19
C VAL A 430 1.26 -10.14 -11.96
N GLY A 431 1.95 -9.89 -10.85
CA GLY A 431 1.33 -9.49 -9.60
C GLY A 431 0.71 -8.09 -9.67
N GLU A 432 1.45 -7.11 -10.18
CA GLU A 432 0.94 -5.74 -10.41
C GLU A 432 -0.22 -5.74 -11.39
N LEU A 433 -0.13 -6.52 -12.48
CA LEU A 433 -1.21 -6.67 -13.44
C LEU A 433 -2.45 -7.27 -12.78
N LEU A 434 -2.30 -8.29 -11.94
CA LEU A 434 -3.40 -8.88 -11.17
C LEU A 434 -4.09 -7.84 -10.28
N ALA A 435 -3.34 -7.07 -9.49
CA ALA A 435 -3.89 -6.03 -8.63
C ALA A 435 -4.61 -4.91 -9.43
N SER A 436 -4.12 -4.58 -10.63
CA SER A 436 -4.76 -3.57 -11.48
C SER A 436 -6.08 -4.02 -12.11
N ILE A 437 -6.33 -5.33 -12.22
CA ILE A 437 -7.52 -5.87 -12.89
C ILE A 437 -8.51 -6.55 -11.93
N LEU A 438 -8.10 -6.84 -10.70
CA LEU A 438 -8.88 -7.57 -9.73
C LEU A 438 -8.59 -7.04 -8.31
N SER A 439 -9.65 -6.65 -7.60
CA SER A 439 -9.65 -6.45 -6.15
C SER A 439 -10.52 -7.52 -5.51
N ILE A 440 -10.06 -8.05 -4.38
CA ILE A 440 -10.83 -8.98 -3.55
C ILE A 440 -10.75 -8.49 -2.11
N LYS A 441 -11.80 -7.81 -1.66
CA LYS A 441 -11.92 -7.30 -0.30
C LYS A 441 -12.62 -8.33 0.58
N LEU A 442 -12.02 -8.70 1.71
CA LEU A 442 -12.61 -9.60 2.71
C LEU A 442 -13.23 -8.82 3.86
N ASN A 443 -14.17 -9.46 4.55
CA ASN A 443 -14.81 -8.92 5.75
C ASN A 443 -15.34 -7.50 5.51
N VAL A 444 -16.15 -7.36 4.46
CA VAL A 444 -16.63 -6.05 4.01
C VAL A 444 -17.64 -5.53 5.02
N GLN A 445 -17.33 -4.39 5.63
CA GLN A 445 -18.16 -3.70 6.62
C GLN A 445 -18.05 -2.20 6.33
N ASP A 446 -19.04 -1.65 5.63
CA ASP A 446 -18.98 -0.27 5.16
C ASP A 446 -18.97 0.74 6.32
N ASP A 447 -19.49 0.34 7.48
CA ASP A 447 -19.57 1.13 8.72
C ASP A 447 -18.31 1.07 9.60
N GLN A 448 -17.21 0.46 9.14
CA GLN A 448 -15.96 0.36 9.90
C GLN A 448 -14.75 0.64 9.00
N PRO A 449 -13.95 1.70 9.26
CA PRO A 449 -12.73 1.94 8.50
C PRO A 449 -11.71 0.79 8.68
N ALA A 450 -10.76 0.67 7.75
CA ALA A 450 -9.79 -0.42 7.71
C ALA A 450 -8.77 -0.41 8.88
N THR A 451 -8.66 0.72 9.58
CA THR A 451 -7.83 0.94 10.78
C THR A 451 -8.70 0.92 12.03
N PRO A 452 -8.30 0.22 13.11
CA PRO A 452 -9.08 0.21 14.34
C PRO A 452 -8.91 1.56 15.05
N VAL A 453 -9.91 2.44 14.90
CA VAL A 453 -10.13 3.57 15.81
C VAL A 453 -10.52 3.02 17.18
N SER A 454 -9.91 3.56 18.24
CA SER A 454 -10.28 3.24 19.61
C SER A 454 -11.44 4.11 20.04
N ALA A 455 -12.66 3.80 19.58
CA ALA A 455 -13.85 4.56 19.97
C ALA A 455 -15.03 3.64 20.29
N LEU A 456 -15.73 3.97 21.37
CA LEU A 456 -16.96 3.35 21.84
C LEU A 456 -18.15 3.89 21.02
N ALA A 457 -18.27 3.53 19.75
CA ALA A 457 -19.46 3.88 18.96
C ALA A 457 -20.71 3.23 19.58
N ARG A 458 -21.73 4.04 19.89
CA ARG A 458 -22.98 3.57 20.49
C ARG A 458 -23.78 2.77 19.45
N ALA A 459 -24.06 1.51 19.76
CA ALA A 459 -24.59 0.52 18.82
C ALA A 459 -26.09 0.69 18.41
N ALA A 460 -26.67 1.88 18.52
CA ALA A 460 -28.09 2.13 18.27
C ALA A 460 -28.42 2.50 16.79
N ASP A 461 -27.44 3.02 16.04
CA ASP A 461 -27.66 3.73 14.76
C ASP A 461 -27.43 2.89 13.50
N GLY A 462 -27.67 1.57 13.58
CA GLY A 462 -27.57 0.68 12.41
C GLY A 462 -28.36 1.19 11.18
N PRO A 463 -28.11 0.65 9.97
CA PRO A 463 -27.90 -0.78 9.77
C PRO A 463 -26.42 -1.18 9.79
N TYR A 464 -26.15 -2.26 10.51
CA TYR A 464 -24.83 -2.88 10.57
C TYR A 464 -24.77 -4.07 9.62
N SER A 465 -23.78 -4.08 8.73
CA SER A 465 -23.61 -5.13 7.72
C SER A 465 -22.27 -5.84 7.83
N VAL A 466 -22.27 -7.11 7.45
CA VAL A 466 -21.04 -7.84 7.13
C VAL A 466 -21.25 -8.68 5.88
N ALA A 467 -20.37 -8.51 4.90
CA ALA A 467 -20.22 -9.44 3.80
C ALA A 467 -18.91 -10.22 3.90
N ALA A 468 -18.94 -11.48 3.48
CA ALA A 468 -17.74 -12.31 3.55
C ALA A 468 -16.64 -11.79 2.63
N LEU A 469 -17.01 -11.39 1.41
CA LEU A 469 -16.10 -10.74 0.47
C LEU A 469 -16.83 -9.96 -0.63
N GLU A 470 -16.12 -9.02 -1.23
CA GLU A 470 -16.46 -8.32 -2.47
C GLU A 470 -15.38 -8.58 -3.52
N VAL A 471 -15.81 -8.87 -4.76
CA VAL A 471 -14.93 -9.01 -5.92
C VAL A 471 -15.19 -7.88 -6.89
N THR A 472 -14.16 -7.08 -7.16
CA THR A 472 -14.22 -5.98 -8.11
C THR A 472 -13.30 -6.23 -9.29
N ALA A 473 -13.87 -6.28 -10.50
CA ALA A 473 -13.13 -6.41 -11.74
C ALA A 473 -12.91 -5.02 -12.37
N LEU A 474 -11.63 -4.71 -12.65
CA LEU A 474 -11.13 -3.39 -13.05
C LEU A 474 -11.41 -2.31 -11.99
N PRO A 475 -10.76 -2.33 -10.82
CA PRO A 475 -11.06 -1.42 -9.71
C PRO A 475 -11.07 0.07 -10.08
N SER A 476 -10.19 0.54 -10.97
CA SER A 476 -10.16 1.94 -11.42
C SER A 476 -11.31 2.33 -12.36
N ALA A 477 -12.02 1.35 -12.93
CA ALA A 477 -13.19 1.56 -13.78
C ALA A 477 -14.09 0.30 -13.74
N PRO A 478 -14.80 0.07 -12.62
CA PRO A 478 -15.43 -1.22 -12.35
C PRO A 478 -16.38 -1.65 -13.46
N VAL A 479 -16.16 -2.85 -13.98
CA VAL A 479 -17.08 -3.50 -14.94
C VAL A 479 -17.93 -4.57 -14.27
N ALA A 480 -17.50 -5.03 -13.09
CA ALA A 480 -18.35 -5.75 -12.16
C ALA A 480 -17.87 -5.49 -10.73
N VAL A 481 -18.83 -5.35 -9.83
CA VAL A 481 -18.67 -5.34 -8.37
C VAL A 481 -19.64 -6.37 -7.84
N VAL A 482 -19.14 -7.44 -7.22
CA VAL A 482 -19.97 -8.54 -6.73
C VAL A 482 -19.71 -8.79 -5.27
N THR A 483 -20.73 -8.57 -4.45
CA THR A 483 -20.68 -8.81 -3.01
C THR A 483 -21.32 -10.16 -2.70
N LEU A 484 -20.60 -10.97 -1.91
CA LEU A 484 -21.01 -12.32 -1.55
C LEU A 484 -21.28 -12.44 -0.06
N ALA A 485 -22.42 -13.08 0.23
CA ALA A 485 -22.89 -13.41 1.57
C ALA A 485 -22.95 -12.17 2.47
N GLU A 486 -23.88 -11.26 2.20
CA GLU A 486 -24.16 -10.07 3.00
C GLU A 486 -25.26 -10.36 4.04
N SER A 487 -24.98 -10.03 5.30
CA SER A 487 -25.93 -10.09 6.41
C SER A 487 -26.00 -8.73 7.09
N THR A 488 -27.22 -8.20 7.26
CA THR A 488 -27.48 -6.87 7.79
C THR A 488 -28.47 -6.93 8.94
N VAL A 489 -28.21 -6.17 10.01
CA VAL A 489 -29.07 -6.05 11.19
C VAL A 489 -29.23 -4.58 11.58
N GLY A 490 -30.39 -4.22 12.13
CA GLY A 490 -30.69 -2.84 12.50
C GLY A 490 -31.24 -1.99 11.35
N PRO A 491 -31.59 -0.72 11.62
CA PRO A 491 -31.64 -0.10 12.97
C PRO A 491 -32.67 -0.82 13.87
N ASN A 492 -32.37 -0.85 15.18
CA ASN A 492 -33.27 -1.36 16.20
C ASN A 492 -33.56 -0.22 17.18
N THR A 493 -34.83 0.13 17.39
CA THR A 493 -35.20 1.28 18.23
C THR A 493 -35.85 0.83 19.53
N VAL A 494 -35.49 1.49 20.64
CA VAL A 494 -36.14 1.34 21.94
C VAL A 494 -37.16 2.47 22.08
N ALA A 495 -38.40 2.17 22.48
CA ALA A 495 -39.43 3.20 22.53
C ALA A 495 -39.33 4.09 23.80
N ASP A 496 -39.08 5.41 23.68
CA ASP A 496 -39.22 6.39 24.79
C ASP A 496 -40.22 7.57 24.51
N ASP A 497 -40.78 8.13 25.60
CA ASP A 497 -41.99 8.98 25.71
C ASP A 497 -41.63 10.49 25.77
N GLY A 498 -41.50 11.14 24.62
CA GLY A 498 -40.97 12.50 24.47
C GLY A 498 -41.65 13.68 25.21
N GLY A 499 -40.85 14.73 25.45
CA GLY A 499 -41.30 16.08 25.81
C GLY A 499 -40.18 17.09 26.15
N GLU A 500 -40.31 18.32 25.60
CA GLU A 500 -39.47 19.53 25.79
C GLU A 500 -38.87 19.76 27.21
N THR A 501 -37.60 20.19 27.26
CA THR A 501 -36.77 20.41 28.47
C THR A 501 -36.17 21.83 28.53
N GLU A 502 -36.51 22.60 29.58
CA GLU A 502 -35.65 23.68 30.12
C GLU A 502 -34.97 23.08 31.37
N VAL A 503 -33.63 23.00 31.41
CA VAL A 503 -32.86 22.39 32.53
C VAL A 503 -32.20 23.46 33.41
N GLU A 504 -32.97 24.19 34.22
CA GLU A 504 -32.37 24.97 35.31
C GLU A 504 -32.11 24.08 36.55
N GLY A 505 -30.87 23.58 36.68
CA GLY A 505 -30.40 22.77 37.79
C GLY A 505 -29.51 23.53 38.77
N THR A 506 -30.00 23.91 39.95
CA THR A 506 -29.11 24.32 41.07
C THR A 506 -28.41 23.11 41.74
N GLU A 507 -28.06 22.08 40.97
CA GLU A 507 -27.45 20.82 41.44
C GLU A 507 -25.96 20.78 41.07
N THR A 508 -25.25 19.75 41.54
CA THR A 508 -23.78 19.77 41.68
C THR A 508 -23.06 19.28 40.43
N GLU A 509 -23.74 18.59 39.51
CA GLU A 509 -23.25 18.01 38.23
C GLU A 509 -24.49 18.04 37.29
N VAL A 510 -24.34 18.42 36.01
CA VAL A 510 -25.37 18.33 34.95
C VAL A 510 -24.89 17.28 33.97
N GLU A 511 -25.68 16.21 33.77
CA GLU A 511 -25.29 15.11 32.88
C GLU A 511 -26.45 14.70 31.98
N GLY A 512 -26.15 14.50 30.69
CA GLY A 512 -27.05 13.94 29.68
C GLY A 512 -28.24 14.86 29.37
N THR A 513 -27.95 16.03 28.81
CA THR A 513 -28.98 16.97 28.36
C THR A 513 -29.30 16.73 26.89
N GLU A 514 -30.29 15.89 26.63
CA GLU A 514 -30.77 15.64 25.25
C GLU A 514 -32.00 16.54 24.96
N VAL A 515 -31.95 17.27 23.85
CA VAL A 515 -33.03 18.12 23.33
C VAL A 515 -33.32 17.76 21.88
N GLU A 516 -34.40 16.99 21.64
CA GLU A 516 -34.83 16.64 20.28
C GLU A 516 -36.09 17.42 19.84
N GLY A 517 -36.10 17.93 18.61
CA GLY A 517 -37.22 18.70 18.06
C GLY A 517 -37.26 18.80 16.53
N THR A 518 -38.37 19.29 15.97
CA THR A 518 -38.37 19.74 14.56
C THR A 518 -37.97 21.20 14.41
N GLU A 519 -38.14 21.97 15.48
CA GLU A 519 -37.75 23.38 15.64
C GLU A 519 -37.32 23.46 17.11
N VAL A 520 -36.04 23.68 17.37
CA VAL A 520 -35.43 23.87 18.71
C VAL A 520 -35.04 25.34 18.82
N GLU A 521 -35.59 26.06 19.79
CA GLU A 521 -35.27 27.48 20.03
C GLU A 521 -34.86 27.67 21.50
N GLY A 522 -33.68 28.25 21.74
CA GLY A 522 -33.23 28.73 23.05
C GLY A 522 -32.93 27.63 24.05
N THR A 523 -31.97 26.75 23.72
CA THR A 523 -31.46 25.72 24.62
C THR A 523 -30.39 26.34 25.52
N GLU A 524 -30.69 26.54 26.80
CA GLU A 524 -29.71 27.05 27.79
C GLU A 524 -29.34 25.93 28.79
N VAL A 525 -28.05 25.60 28.89
CA VAL A 525 -27.49 24.66 29.87
C VAL A 525 -26.49 25.40 30.77
N ASP A 526 -26.80 25.56 32.07
CA ASP A 526 -25.98 26.32 33.04
C ASP A 526 -25.41 25.40 34.15
N GLY A 527 -24.07 25.29 34.20
CA GLY A 527 -23.27 24.40 35.04
C GLY A 527 -22.58 25.05 36.25
N THR A 528 -23.25 25.82 37.09
CA THR A 528 -22.58 26.65 38.14
C THR A 528 -21.62 26.01 39.20
N GLU A 529 -21.42 24.68 39.34
CA GLU A 529 -20.62 24.13 40.47
C GLU A 529 -19.56 23.04 40.21
N THR A 530 -19.63 22.16 39.19
CA THR A 530 -18.49 21.21 38.94
C THR A 530 -18.19 20.83 37.49
N GLU A 531 -19.10 20.22 36.73
CA GLU A 531 -18.87 19.63 35.38
C GLU A 531 -20.21 19.61 34.59
N VAL A 532 -20.18 19.79 33.25
CA VAL A 532 -21.30 19.63 32.29
C VAL A 532 -20.91 18.56 31.27
N ASP A 533 -21.55 17.38 31.33
CA ASP A 533 -21.21 16.26 30.45
C ASP A 533 -22.40 15.87 29.54
N GLY A 534 -22.16 15.76 28.23
CA GLY A 534 -23.07 15.20 27.25
C GLY A 534 -24.32 16.07 27.02
N THR A 535 -24.15 17.18 26.30
CA THR A 535 -25.25 18.02 25.82
C THR A 535 -25.49 17.71 24.35
N GLU A 536 -26.64 17.12 24.03
CA GLU A 536 -27.02 16.77 22.65
C GLU A 536 -28.27 17.58 22.26
N VAL A 537 -28.19 18.32 21.15
CA VAL A 537 -29.31 19.10 20.61
C VAL A 537 -29.55 18.70 19.16
N ASP A 538 -30.62 17.94 18.90
CA ASP A 538 -31.00 17.51 17.54
C ASP A 538 -32.31 18.19 17.09
N GLY A 539 -32.26 18.91 15.98
CA GLY A 539 -33.48 19.29 15.29
C GLY A 539 -33.33 19.78 13.87
N THR A 540 -34.45 19.84 13.13
CA THR A 540 -34.39 20.33 11.73
C THR A 540 -33.97 21.81 11.65
N GLU A 541 -34.40 22.63 12.60
CA GLU A 541 -33.99 24.03 12.76
C GLU A 541 -33.58 24.19 14.24
N VAL A 542 -32.33 24.59 14.52
CA VAL A 542 -31.77 24.86 15.86
C VAL A 542 -31.35 26.33 15.91
N ASP A 543 -31.93 27.12 16.82
CA ASP A 543 -31.66 28.56 16.99
C ASP A 543 -31.37 28.87 18.47
N GLY A 544 -30.13 29.25 18.76
CA GLY A 544 -29.64 29.66 20.08
C GLY A 544 -29.45 28.49 21.05
N THR A 545 -28.31 27.81 20.94
CA THR A 545 -27.82 26.82 21.92
C THR A 545 -26.70 27.46 22.75
N GLU A 546 -26.93 27.67 24.03
CA GLU A 546 -25.95 28.24 24.97
C GLU A 546 -25.59 27.19 26.05
N VAL A 547 -24.33 26.78 26.12
CA VAL A 547 -23.78 25.90 27.17
C VAL A 547 -22.79 26.70 28.02
N ASP A 548 -23.23 27.17 29.19
CA ASP A 548 -22.42 27.99 30.12
C ASP A 548 -21.89 27.12 31.28
N GLY A 549 -20.60 26.83 31.21
CA GLY A 549 -19.74 26.23 32.22
C GLY A 549 -18.75 27.20 32.86
N THR A 550 -19.03 28.51 32.93
CA THR A 550 -18.09 29.61 33.31
C THR A 550 -17.23 29.46 34.60
N GLU A 551 -17.39 28.41 35.42
CA GLU A 551 -16.43 28.03 36.48
C GLU A 551 -16.07 26.52 36.52
N THR A 552 -16.27 25.76 35.44
CA THR A 552 -16.27 24.28 35.36
C THR A 552 -15.77 23.70 34.02
N GLU A 553 -15.61 22.38 33.96
CA GLU A 553 -15.28 21.58 32.74
C GLU A 553 -16.58 21.32 31.93
N VAL A 554 -16.53 21.37 30.59
CA VAL A 554 -17.59 21.01 29.64
C VAL A 554 -17.06 19.87 28.76
N ASP A 555 -17.73 18.73 28.73
CA ASP A 555 -17.31 17.53 27.99
C ASP A 555 -18.46 17.03 27.10
N GLY A 556 -18.27 17.03 25.79
CA GLY A 556 -19.22 16.50 24.80
C GLY A 556 -20.45 17.39 24.60
N THR A 557 -20.35 18.39 23.72
CA THR A 557 -21.47 19.19 23.24
C THR A 557 -21.71 18.91 21.76
N GLU A 558 -22.83 18.28 21.43
CA GLU A 558 -23.22 17.93 20.05
C GLU A 558 -24.47 18.73 19.66
N VAL A 559 -24.41 19.45 18.54
CA VAL A 559 -25.54 20.22 18.00
C VAL A 559 -25.78 19.84 16.54
N ASP A 560 -26.86 19.10 16.29
CA ASP A 560 -27.23 18.58 14.98
C ASP A 560 -28.45 19.29 14.40
N GLY A 561 -28.36 19.73 13.15
CA GLY A 561 -29.53 20.17 12.42
C GLY A 561 -29.43 20.30 10.91
N THR A 562 -30.52 20.77 10.28
CA THR A 562 -30.44 21.22 8.88
C THR A 562 -30.04 22.68 8.81
N GLU A 563 -30.57 23.52 9.69
CA GLU A 563 -30.19 24.92 9.91
C GLU A 563 -29.81 25.05 11.39
N VAL A 564 -28.56 25.44 11.69
CA VAL A 564 -28.05 25.72 13.04
C VAL A 564 -27.60 27.18 13.09
N ASP A 565 -28.19 27.99 13.98
CA ASP A 565 -27.90 29.42 14.15
C ASP A 565 -27.59 29.70 15.63
N GLY A 566 -26.36 30.13 15.93
CA GLY A 566 -25.91 30.56 17.25
C GLY A 566 -25.71 29.42 18.25
N THR A 567 -24.54 28.78 18.19
CA THR A 567 -24.06 27.84 19.22
C THR A 567 -22.94 28.51 20.02
N GLU A 568 -23.15 28.70 21.33
CA GLU A 568 -22.16 29.28 22.26
C GLU A 568 -21.80 28.23 23.32
N VAL A 569 -20.51 27.87 23.46
CA VAL A 569 -19.99 26.95 24.48
C VAL A 569 -18.90 27.64 25.31
N ASP A 570 -19.22 27.95 26.57
CA ASP A 570 -18.31 28.62 27.50
C ASP A 570 -17.83 27.67 28.60
N GLY A 571 -16.52 27.51 28.80
CA GLY A 571 -15.95 26.65 29.83
C GLY A 571 -14.66 27.15 30.48
N THR A 572 -14.20 26.47 31.54
CA THR A 572 -12.78 26.58 31.95
C THR A 572 -11.92 25.59 31.16
N GLU A 573 -12.42 24.37 30.98
CA GLU A 573 -11.88 23.31 30.13
C GLU A 573 -13.06 22.88 29.24
N VAL A 574 -12.89 22.86 27.91
CA VAL A 574 -13.92 22.45 26.94
C VAL A 574 -13.33 21.30 26.11
N ASP A 575 -13.92 20.11 26.24
CA ASP A 575 -13.48 18.91 25.53
C ASP A 575 -14.62 18.43 24.62
N GLY A 576 -14.40 18.37 23.30
CA GLY A 576 -15.34 17.79 22.33
C GLY A 576 -16.60 18.62 22.10
N THR A 577 -16.52 19.59 21.19
CA THR A 577 -17.68 20.33 20.67
C THR A 577 -17.87 19.98 19.20
N GLU A 578 -19.02 19.40 18.85
CA GLU A 578 -19.39 19.01 17.47
C GLU A 578 -20.65 19.78 17.05
N VAL A 579 -20.61 20.46 15.90
CA VAL A 579 -21.75 21.20 15.33
C VAL A 579 -21.97 20.79 13.88
N ASP A 580 -23.04 20.04 13.63
CA ASP A 580 -23.36 19.48 12.31
C ASP A 580 -24.60 20.14 11.69
N GLY A 581 -24.46 20.64 10.46
CA GLY A 581 -25.52 21.36 9.75
C GLY A 581 -25.54 21.14 8.24
N THR A 582 -26.63 21.58 7.59
CA THR A 582 -26.53 21.96 6.16
C THR A 582 -26.12 23.43 6.05
N GLU A 583 -26.71 24.29 6.88
CA GLU A 583 -26.33 25.69 7.07
C GLU A 583 -25.96 25.85 8.58
N VAL A 584 -24.73 26.24 8.88
CA VAL A 584 -24.23 26.55 10.24
C VAL A 584 -23.81 28.02 10.27
N ASP A 585 -24.51 28.84 11.07
CA ASP A 585 -24.21 30.26 11.25
C ASP A 585 -23.85 30.52 12.73
N GLY A 586 -22.63 30.95 13.01
CA GLY A 586 -22.20 31.43 14.33
C GLY A 586 -21.99 30.33 15.38
N THR A 587 -20.79 29.78 15.43
CA THR A 587 -20.31 28.88 16.48
C THR A 587 -19.20 29.57 17.28
N GLU A 588 -19.40 29.78 18.58
CA GLU A 588 -18.43 30.39 19.49
C GLU A 588 -18.04 29.37 20.60
N VAL A 589 -16.75 29.07 20.75
CA VAL A 589 -16.22 28.17 21.80
C VAL A 589 -15.14 28.88 22.62
N ASP A 590 -15.45 29.19 23.88
CA ASP A 590 -14.58 29.95 24.80
C ASP A 590 -14.09 29.07 25.96
N GLY A 591 -12.77 28.99 26.14
CA GLY A 591 -12.14 28.20 27.20
C GLY A 591 -10.86 28.79 27.81
N THR A 592 -10.35 28.16 28.87
CA THR A 592 -8.91 28.29 29.19
C THR A 592 -8.10 27.22 28.47
N GLU A 593 -8.62 26.00 28.45
CA GLU A 593 -8.13 24.85 27.66
C GLU A 593 -9.32 24.42 26.76
N VAL A 594 -9.11 24.30 25.45
CA VAL A 594 -10.11 23.85 24.47
C VAL A 594 -9.50 22.71 23.65
N ASP A 595 -10.06 21.51 23.75
CA ASP A 595 -9.58 20.30 23.07
C ASP A 595 -10.71 19.73 22.19
N GLY A 596 -10.53 19.72 20.86
CA GLY A 596 -11.45 19.10 19.90
C GLY A 596 -12.72 19.90 19.64
N THR A 597 -12.68 20.80 18.66
CA THR A 597 -13.85 21.49 18.10
C THR A 597 -14.02 21.10 16.64
N GLU A 598 -15.17 20.53 16.28
CA GLU A 598 -15.51 20.09 14.92
C GLU A 598 -16.79 20.82 14.46
N VAL A 599 -16.74 21.48 13.30
CA VAL A 599 -17.90 22.18 12.70
C VAL A 599 -18.09 21.75 11.25
N ASP A 600 -19.15 20.98 10.98
CA ASP A 600 -19.43 20.40 9.67
C ASP A 600 -20.68 20.99 9.01
N GLY A 601 -20.55 21.44 7.77
CA GLY A 601 -21.63 22.10 7.04
C GLY A 601 -21.62 21.91 5.53
N THR A 602 -22.71 22.30 4.86
CA THR A 602 -22.61 22.66 3.43
C THR A 602 -22.22 24.14 3.30
N GLU A 603 -22.82 25.02 4.10
CA GLU A 603 -22.47 26.42 4.27
C GLU A 603 -22.13 26.62 5.77
N VAL A 604 -20.92 27.11 6.09
CA VAL A 604 -20.46 27.46 7.44
C VAL A 604 -20.05 28.94 7.45
N ASP A 605 -20.68 29.76 8.29
CA ASP A 605 -20.41 31.22 8.43
C ASP A 605 -20.15 31.56 9.90
N GLY A 606 -18.90 31.94 10.22
CA GLY A 606 -18.49 32.41 11.54
C GLY A 606 -18.27 31.30 12.57
N THR A 607 -17.04 30.78 12.63
CA THR A 607 -16.55 29.91 13.70
C THR A 607 -15.46 30.64 14.49
N GLU A 608 -15.66 30.87 15.79
CA GLU A 608 -14.70 31.53 16.69
C GLU A 608 -14.31 30.54 17.82
N VAL A 609 -13.01 30.26 17.98
CA VAL A 609 -12.47 29.41 19.06
C VAL A 609 -11.41 30.17 19.87
N ASP A 610 -11.72 30.50 21.12
CA ASP A 610 -10.89 31.32 22.00
C ASP A 610 -10.37 30.52 23.22
N GLY A 611 -9.05 30.46 23.38
CA GLY A 611 -8.40 29.70 24.46
C GLY A 611 -7.14 30.33 25.06
N THR A 612 -6.62 29.73 26.14
CA THR A 612 -5.18 29.89 26.46
C THR A 612 -4.37 28.78 25.79
N GLU A 613 -4.87 27.56 25.82
CA GLU A 613 -4.35 26.39 25.09
C GLU A 613 -5.53 25.88 24.22
N VAL A 614 -5.31 25.73 22.90
CA VAL A 614 -6.30 25.21 21.92
C VAL A 614 -5.63 24.04 21.18
N ASP A 615 -6.24 22.85 21.20
CA ASP A 615 -5.73 21.63 20.53
C ASP A 615 -6.85 21.01 19.67
N GLY A 616 -6.65 20.96 18.35
CA GLY A 616 -7.57 20.31 17.41
C GLY A 616 -8.85 21.09 17.13
N THR A 617 -8.81 21.97 16.13
CA THR A 617 -10.00 22.64 15.56
C THR A 617 -10.14 22.23 14.09
N GLU A 618 -11.28 21.64 13.73
CA GLU A 618 -11.60 21.16 12.38
C GLU A 618 -12.88 21.86 11.88
N VAL A 619 -12.85 22.49 10.70
CA VAL A 619 -14.01 23.15 10.08
C VAL A 619 -14.18 22.68 8.63
N ASP A 620 -15.22 21.88 8.37
CA ASP A 620 -15.47 21.29 7.06
C ASP A 620 -16.73 21.84 6.39
N GLY A 621 -16.60 22.27 5.13
CA GLY A 621 -17.68 22.90 4.38
C GLY A 621 -17.67 22.65 2.86
N THR A 622 -18.76 23.00 2.19
CA THR A 622 -18.66 23.34 0.75
C THR A 622 -18.28 24.81 0.59
N GLU A 623 -18.91 25.70 1.36
CA GLU A 623 -18.58 27.13 1.49
C GLU A 623 -18.27 27.38 2.98
N VAL A 624 -17.07 27.86 3.31
CA VAL A 624 -16.62 28.26 4.66
C VAL A 624 -16.25 29.75 4.62
N ASP A 625 -16.87 30.58 5.47
CA ASP A 625 -16.64 32.03 5.58
C ASP A 625 -16.37 32.38 7.04
N GLY A 626 -15.17 32.89 7.35
CA GLY A 626 -14.81 33.41 8.67
C GLY A 626 -14.57 32.35 9.75
N THR A 627 -13.35 31.80 9.80
CA THR A 627 -12.84 30.98 10.91
C THR A 627 -11.77 31.75 11.67
N GLU A 628 -11.96 31.98 12.97
CA GLU A 628 -11.00 32.68 13.86
C GLU A 628 -10.60 31.73 15.01
N VAL A 629 -9.30 31.47 15.21
CA VAL A 629 -8.75 30.67 16.32
C VAL A 629 -7.70 31.46 17.10
N ASP A 630 -8.02 31.83 18.34
CA ASP A 630 -7.17 32.67 19.19
C ASP A 630 -6.66 31.91 20.42
N GLY A 631 -5.34 31.90 20.63
CA GLY A 631 -4.69 31.19 21.73
C GLY A 631 -3.42 31.84 22.30
N THR A 632 -2.91 31.27 23.40
CA THR A 632 -1.48 31.46 23.73
C THR A 632 -0.65 30.34 23.10
N GLU A 633 -1.13 29.11 23.16
CA GLU A 633 -0.61 27.92 22.48
C GLU A 633 -1.77 27.37 21.62
N VAL A 634 -1.58 27.25 20.30
CA VAL A 634 -2.54 26.70 19.34
C VAL A 634 -1.87 25.56 18.59
N ASP A 635 -2.40 24.34 18.73
CA ASP A 635 -1.88 23.14 18.10
C ASP A 635 -2.99 22.51 17.22
N GLY A 636 -2.76 22.35 15.92
CA GLY A 636 -3.67 21.64 14.99
C GLY A 636 -4.97 22.38 14.66
N THR A 637 -4.95 23.20 13.62
CA THR A 637 -6.15 23.81 13.01
C THR A 637 -6.28 23.37 11.55
N GLU A 638 -7.40 22.76 11.18
CA GLU A 638 -7.70 22.26 9.83
C GLU A 638 -9.00 22.92 9.32
N VAL A 639 -8.95 23.52 8.12
CA VAL A 639 -10.13 24.13 7.47
C VAL A 639 -10.27 23.64 6.03
N ASP A 640 -11.31 22.83 5.76
CA ASP A 640 -11.52 22.20 4.46
C ASP A 640 -12.78 22.70 3.76
N GLY A 641 -12.65 23.12 2.51
CA GLY A 641 -13.75 23.69 1.73
C GLY A 641 -13.73 23.40 0.24
N THR A 642 -14.83 23.71 -0.46
CA THR A 642 -14.71 24.01 -1.91
C THR A 642 -14.35 25.48 -2.11
N GLU A 643 -14.99 26.38 -1.38
CA GLU A 643 -14.68 27.81 -1.28
C GLU A 643 -14.40 28.11 0.21
N VAL A 644 -13.21 28.62 0.54
CA VAL A 644 -12.79 29.06 1.89
C VAL A 644 -12.45 30.55 1.82
N ASP A 645 -13.12 31.40 2.63
CA ASP A 645 -12.89 32.86 2.70
C ASP A 645 -12.63 33.25 4.16
N GLY A 646 -11.45 33.79 4.47
CA GLY A 646 -11.11 34.34 5.78
C GLY A 646 -10.87 33.30 6.87
N THR A 647 -9.63 32.82 6.98
CA THR A 647 -9.13 32.02 8.12
C THR A 647 -8.06 32.82 8.86
N GLU A 648 -8.26 33.09 10.16
CA GLU A 648 -7.31 33.80 11.02
C GLU A 648 -6.90 32.89 12.20
N VAL A 649 -5.60 32.66 12.41
CA VAL A 649 -5.05 31.88 13.54
C VAL A 649 -4.00 32.70 14.30
N ASP A 650 -4.34 33.11 15.53
CA ASP A 650 -3.50 34.00 16.36
C ASP A 650 -2.98 33.28 17.62
N GLY A 651 -1.65 33.29 17.82
CA GLY A 651 -1.01 32.61 18.94
C GLY A 651 0.23 33.31 19.51
N THR A 652 0.73 32.82 20.65
CA THR A 652 2.16 33.04 20.98
C THR A 652 3.01 31.93 20.37
N GLU A 653 2.55 30.68 20.45
CA GLU A 653 3.10 29.49 19.80
C GLU A 653 1.96 28.89 18.96
N VAL A 654 2.17 28.70 17.65
CA VAL A 654 1.23 28.06 16.70
C VAL A 654 1.96 26.89 16.03
N ASP A 655 1.40 25.68 16.11
CA ASP A 655 1.96 24.45 15.53
C ASP A 655 0.88 23.72 14.71
N GLY A 656 1.06 23.62 13.39
CA GLY A 656 0.16 22.90 12.49
C GLY A 656 -1.13 23.65 12.16
N THR A 657 -1.13 24.39 11.06
CA THR A 657 -2.31 25.00 10.44
C THR A 657 -2.42 24.53 8.99
N GLU A 658 -3.52 23.87 8.64
CA GLU A 658 -3.80 23.35 7.29
C GLU A 658 -5.10 23.98 6.76
N VAL A 659 -5.07 24.55 5.55
CA VAL A 659 -6.25 25.13 4.88
C VAL A 659 -6.35 24.61 3.45
N ASP A 660 -7.34 23.76 3.19
CA ASP A 660 -7.52 23.11 1.89
C ASP A 660 -8.80 23.56 1.18
N GLY A 661 -8.69 23.90 -0.11
CA GLY A 661 -9.88 24.17 -0.90
C GLY A 661 -9.74 24.12 -2.42
N THR A 662 -10.84 24.38 -3.14
CA THR A 662 -10.73 24.66 -4.58
C THR A 662 -10.39 26.14 -4.81
N GLU A 663 -11.06 27.04 -4.10
CA GLU A 663 -10.79 28.47 -4.03
C GLU A 663 -10.53 28.82 -2.55
N VAL A 664 -9.36 29.37 -2.22
CA VAL A 664 -8.97 29.86 -0.88
C VAL A 664 -8.66 31.35 -0.99
N ASP A 665 -9.34 32.20 -0.21
CA ASP A 665 -9.16 33.67 -0.18
C ASP A 665 -8.93 34.11 1.28
N GLY A 666 -7.76 34.65 1.59
CA GLY A 666 -7.45 35.22 2.91
C GLY A 666 -7.18 34.21 4.02
N THR A 667 -5.92 33.79 4.17
CA THR A 667 -5.42 33.03 5.32
C THR A 667 -4.38 33.86 6.05
N GLU A 668 -4.59 34.17 7.33
CA GLU A 668 -3.66 34.92 8.19
C GLU A 668 -3.23 34.04 9.39
N VAL A 669 -1.93 33.85 9.61
CA VAL A 669 -1.37 33.12 10.77
C VAL A 669 -0.34 33.98 11.50
N ASP A 670 -0.69 34.44 12.71
CA ASP A 670 0.14 35.35 13.51
C ASP A 670 0.66 34.68 14.79
N GLY A 671 1.99 34.70 14.98
CA GLY A 671 2.64 34.07 16.13
C GLY A 671 3.86 34.81 16.70
N THR A 672 4.35 34.38 17.86
CA THR A 672 5.76 34.62 18.20
C THR A 672 6.64 33.51 17.61
N GLU A 673 6.21 32.26 17.73
CA GLU A 673 6.79 31.07 17.11
C GLU A 673 5.66 30.42 16.28
N VAL A 674 5.89 30.20 14.98
CA VAL A 674 4.96 29.51 14.05
C VAL A 674 5.72 28.34 13.42
N ASP A 675 5.18 27.13 13.51
CA ASP A 675 5.76 25.88 12.97
C ASP A 675 4.67 25.16 12.15
N GLY A 676 4.90 24.93 10.86
CA GLY A 676 4.00 24.15 9.99
C GLY A 676 2.69 24.87 9.61
N THR A 677 2.72 25.63 8.53
CA THR A 677 1.53 26.20 7.88
C THR A 677 1.44 25.68 6.45
N GLU A 678 0.35 24.99 6.10
CA GLU A 678 0.10 24.43 4.76
C GLU A 678 -1.21 25.04 4.20
N VAL A 679 -1.18 25.57 2.97
CA VAL A 679 -2.36 26.10 2.28
C VAL A 679 -2.43 25.54 0.87
N ASP A 680 -3.41 24.67 0.60
CA ASP A 680 -3.55 24.00 -0.68
C ASP A 680 -4.84 24.40 -1.41
N GLY A 681 -4.72 24.75 -2.69
CA GLY A 681 -5.91 24.91 -3.52
C GLY A 681 -5.74 24.91 -5.02
N THR A 682 -6.85 25.08 -5.76
CA THR A 682 -6.73 25.33 -7.21
C THR A 682 -6.42 26.80 -7.48
N GLU A 683 -7.12 27.70 -6.80
CA GLU A 683 -6.88 29.15 -6.76
C GLU A 683 -6.66 29.55 -5.29
N VAL A 684 -5.51 30.14 -4.96
CA VAL A 684 -5.16 30.66 -3.62
C VAL A 684 -4.86 32.16 -3.76
N ASP A 685 -5.58 33.02 -3.04
CA ASP A 685 -5.40 34.49 -3.02
C ASP A 685 -5.20 34.96 -1.57
N GLY A 686 -4.05 35.54 -1.25
CA GLY A 686 -3.80 36.16 0.05
C GLY A 686 -3.52 35.18 1.20
N THR A 687 -2.26 34.77 1.34
CA THR A 687 -1.74 34.04 2.52
C THR A 687 -0.71 34.92 3.24
N GLU A 688 -0.94 35.26 4.51
CA GLU A 688 -0.02 36.05 5.35
C GLU A 688 0.42 35.20 6.57
N VAL A 689 1.73 35.04 6.80
CA VAL A 689 2.29 34.34 7.97
C VAL A 689 3.30 35.25 8.69
N ASP A 690 2.95 35.75 9.88
CA ASP A 690 3.77 36.68 10.64
C ASP A 690 4.29 36.05 11.95
N GLY A 691 5.62 36.10 12.15
CA GLY A 691 6.26 35.52 13.32
C GLY A 691 7.48 36.29 13.85
N THR A 692 7.96 35.92 15.05
CA THR A 692 9.37 36.19 15.38
C THR A 692 10.27 35.08 14.82
N GLU A 693 9.85 33.82 14.98
CA GLU A 693 10.46 32.62 14.39
C GLU A 693 9.35 31.92 13.58
N VAL A 694 9.58 31.67 12.28
CA VAL A 694 8.67 30.94 11.36
C VAL A 694 9.46 29.77 10.76
N ASP A 695 8.95 28.55 10.89
CA ASP A 695 9.55 27.31 10.35
C ASP A 695 8.48 26.52 9.58
N GLY A 696 8.71 26.24 8.30
CA GLY A 696 7.81 25.42 7.48
C GLY A 696 6.49 26.10 7.07
N THR A 697 6.52 26.84 5.96
CA THR A 697 5.32 27.37 5.29
C THR A 697 5.26 26.81 3.87
N GLU A 698 4.20 26.09 3.52
CA GLU A 698 3.96 25.50 2.21
C GLU A 698 2.66 26.07 1.62
N VAL A 699 2.69 26.59 0.38
CA VAL A 699 1.51 27.09 -0.33
C VAL A 699 1.46 26.51 -1.73
N ASP A 700 0.52 25.60 -1.99
CA ASP A 700 0.41 24.91 -3.27
C ASP A 700 -0.87 25.26 -4.02
N GLY A 701 -0.75 25.53 -5.33
CA GLY A 701 -1.94 25.58 -6.17
C GLY A 701 -1.76 25.64 -7.67
N THR A 702 -2.86 25.82 -8.42
CA THR A 702 -2.74 26.05 -9.87
C THR A 702 -2.45 27.52 -10.16
N GLU A 703 -3.18 28.42 -9.50
CA GLU A 703 -2.97 29.87 -9.50
C GLU A 703 -2.77 30.30 -8.03
N VAL A 704 -1.62 30.90 -7.70
CA VAL A 704 -1.29 31.42 -6.36
C VAL A 704 -0.98 32.90 -6.49
N ASP A 705 -1.79 33.76 -5.87
CA ASP A 705 -1.64 35.22 -5.87
C ASP A 705 -1.48 35.73 -4.42
N GLY A 706 -0.36 36.38 -4.10
CA GLY A 706 -0.17 37.07 -2.82
C GLY A 706 0.14 36.15 -1.62
N THR A 707 1.40 35.78 -1.47
CA THR A 707 1.92 35.09 -0.28
C THR A 707 2.94 35.98 0.43
N GLU A 708 2.70 36.37 1.68
CA GLU A 708 3.60 37.18 2.51
C GLU A 708 4.05 36.37 3.74
N VAL A 709 5.36 36.24 3.97
CA VAL A 709 5.93 35.57 5.16
C VAL A 709 6.94 36.50 5.84
N ASP A 710 6.58 37.04 7.02
CA ASP A 710 7.39 38.00 7.76
C ASP A 710 7.91 37.42 9.07
N GLY A 711 9.24 37.48 9.27
CA GLY A 711 9.90 36.94 10.46
C GLY A 711 11.08 37.75 10.98
N THR A 712 11.55 37.44 12.20
CA THR A 712 12.96 37.74 12.53
C THR A 712 13.87 36.63 12.00
N GLU A 713 13.47 35.38 12.19
CA GLU A 713 14.10 34.17 11.63
C GLU A 713 13.01 33.42 10.83
N VAL A 714 13.26 33.12 9.55
CA VAL A 714 12.37 32.35 8.66
C VAL A 714 13.16 31.17 8.09
N ASP A 715 12.67 29.94 8.24
CA ASP A 715 13.28 28.71 7.71
C ASP A 715 12.21 27.90 6.96
N GLY A 716 12.47 27.52 5.70
CA GLY A 716 11.58 26.62 4.94
C GLY A 716 10.26 27.25 4.49
N THR A 717 10.30 28.06 3.43
CA THR A 717 9.10 28.55 2.72
C THR A 717 9.07 27.96 1.31
N GLU A 718 8.03 27.20 0.97
CA GLU A 718 7.82 26.60 -0.35
C GLU A 718 6.50 27.12 -0.95
N VAL A 719 6.55 27.63 -2.19
CA VAL A 719 5.35 28.10 -2.92
C VAL A 719 5.34 27.51 -4.32
N ASP A 720 4.45 26.55 -4.56
CA ASP A 720 4.40 25.85 -5.84
C ASP A 720 3.08 26.09 -6.60
N GLY A 721 3.20 26.38 -7.90
CA GLY A 721 2.01 26.40 -8.75
C GLY A 721 2.22 26.46 -10.26
N THR A 722 1.13 26.57 -11.02
CA THR A 722 1.27 26.77 -12.48
C THR A 722 1.51 28.25 -12.81
N GLU A 723 0.76 29.15 -12.17
CA GLU A 723 0.93 30.60 -12.20
C GLU A 723 1.10 31.08 -10.75
N VAL A 724 2.19 31.79 -10.46
CA VAL A 724 2.48 32.38 -9.13
C VAL A 724 2.74 33.89 -9.30
N ASP A 725 1.98 34.76 -8.63
CA ASP A 725 2.16 36.23 -8.63
C ASP A 725 2.24 36.78 -7.19
N GLY A 726 3.33 37.47 -6.84
CA GLY A 726 3.43 38.18 -5.57
C GLY A 726 3.76 37.30 -4.37
N THR A 727 5.00 36.84 -4.28
CA THR A 727 5.55 36.17 -3.08
C THR A 727 6.56 37.09 -2.39
N GLU A 728 6.31 37.50 -1.16
CA GLU A 728 7.21 38.33 -0.35
C GLU A 728 7.67 37.54 0.90
N VAL A 729 8.98 37.39 1.11
CA VAL A 729 9.56 36.74 2.30
C VAL A 729 10.58 37.68 2.95
N ASP A 730 10.22 38.28 4.10
CA ASP A 730 11.04 39.27 4.78
C ASP A 730 11.56 38.78 6.15
N GLY A 731 12.87 38.89 6.36
CA GLY A 731 13.50 38.40 7.58
C GLY A 731 14.81 39.09 7.98
N THR A 732 15.18 38.97 9.26
CA THR A 732 16.56 39.31 9.66
C THR A 732 17.53 38.21 9.21
N GLU A 733 17.12 36.95 9.39
CA GLU A 733 17.74 35.71 8.89
C GLU A 733 16.66 34.93 8.12
N VAL A 734 16.95 34.52 6.89
CA VAL A 734 16.07 33.71 6.03
C VAL A 734 16.90 32.52 5.53
N ASP A 735 16.39 31.30 5.60
CA ASP A 735 16.97 30.06 5.05
C ASP A 735 15.89 29.20 4.37
N GLY A 736 16.24 28.51 3.27
CA GLY A 736 15.32 27.64 2.51
C GLY A 736 14.05 28.31 1.97
N THR A 737 14.14 29.00 0.83
CA THR A 737 12.95 29.54 0.13
C THR A 737 12.88 28.98 -1.28
N GLU A 738 11.83 28.24 -1.61
CA GLU A 738 11.61 27.65 -2.93
C GLU A 738 10.30 28.17 -3.54
N VAL A 739 10.34 28.60 -4.80
CA VAL A 739 9.15 29.02 -5.55
C VAL A 739 9.19 28.35 -6.94
N ASP A 740 8.38 27.33 -7.20
CA ASP A 740 8.29 26.68 -8.51
C ASP A 740 6.98 27.05 -9.24
N GLY A 741 7.10 27.44 -10.51
CA GLY A 741 5.93 27.45 -11.36
C GLY A 741 6.15 27.65 -12.84
N SER A 742 5.15 27.37 -13.66
CA SER A 742 5.31 27.53 -15.11
C SER A 742 5.46 29.00 -15.51
N GLU A 743 4.72 29.90 -14.86
CA GLU A 743 4.78 31.35 -14.95
C GLU A 743 4.92 31.92 -13.51
N VAL A 744 5.99 32.68 -13.23
CA VAL A 744 6.24 33.31 -11.91
C VAL A 744 6.48 34.82 -12.12
N ASP A 745 5.72 35.67 -11.43
CA ASP A 745 5.86 37.14 -11.40
C ASP A 745 5.94 37.66 -9.95
N GLY A 746 6.79 38.66 -9.70
CA GLY A 746 6.83 39.35 -8.40
C GLY A 746 7.24 38.52 -7.18
N THR A 747 8.46 37.97 -7.16
CA THR A 747 9.05 37.33 -5.96
C THR A 747 10.07 38.27 -5.29
N GLU A 748 9.85 38.67 -4.04
CA GLU A 748 10.77 39.49 -3.24
C GLU A 748 11.25 38.71 -1.99
N VAL A 749 12.57 38.68 -1.76
CA VAL A 749 13.15 38.09 -0.54
C VAL A 749 14.18 39.08 0.08
N ASP A 750 13.88 39.71 1.23
CA ASP A 750 14.79 40.61 1.96
C ASP A 750 15.33 39.98 3.25
N GLY A 751 16.65 39.72 3.28
CA GLY A 751 17.35 39.11 4.41
C GLY A 751 18.60 39.88 4.85
N SER A 752 18.68 40.31 6.11
CA SER A 752 19.87 41.04 6.58
C SER A 752 21.14 40.18 6.71
N GLU A 753 21.00 38.89 7.05
CA GLU A 753 22.04 37.86 7.04
C GLU A 753 21.50 36.60 6.33
N THR A 754 21.88 36.36 5.07
CA THR A 754 21.48 35.17 4.27
C THR A 754 22.65 34.16 4.26
N ALA A 755 22.70 33.31 5.28
CA ALA A 755 23.88 32.53 5.65
C ALA A 755 23.77 31.03 5.34
N GLY A 756 23.56 30.65 4.09
CA GLY A 756 23.37 29.24 3.72
C GLY A 756 22.27 29.01 2.69
N THR A 757 21.49 30.07 2.44
CA THR A 757 20.33 30.14 1.55
C THR A 757 20.53 29.45 0.21
N GLU A 758 19.76 28.39 0.02
CA GLU A 758 19.30 27.90 -1.28
C GLU A 758 17.97 28.65 -1.50
N THR A 759 17.96 29.63 -2.41
CA THR A 759 16.73 30.30 -2.86
C THR A 759 16.52 29.88 -4.29
N GLU A 760 15.60 28.94 -4.51
CA GLU A 760 15.34 28.38 -5.82
C GLU A 760 14.04 28.98 -6.37
N VAL A 761 14.13 29.61 -7.54
CA VAL A 761 12.94 30.07 -8.28
C VAL A 761 12.96 29.41 -9.64
N GLU A 762 12.17 28.35 -9.80
CA GLU A 762 12.09 27.56 -11.03
C GLU A 762 10.87 27.96 -11.86
N GLY A 763 11.06 28.05 -13.19
CA GLY A 763 9.92 28.30 -14.06
C GLY A 763 10.20 28.50 -15.53
N THR A 764 9.17 28.38 -16.36
CA THR A 764 9.34 28.50 -17.83
C THR A 764 9.30 29.95 -18.32
N GLU A 765 8.60 30.82 -17.60
CA GLU A 765 8.59 32.28 -17.76
C GLU A 765 8.67 32.93 -16.35
N VAL A 766 9.79 33.58 -16.02
CA VAL A 766 10.00 34.29 -14.74
C VAL A 766 10.24 35.79 -15.02
N ASP A 767 9.47 36.66 -14.37
CA ASP A 767 9.61 38.13 -14.35
C ASP A 767 9.60 38.65 -12.90
N GLY A 768 10.24 39.79 -12.62
CA GLY A 768 10.08 40.46 -11.32
C GLY A 768 10.75 39.88 -10.06
N THR A 769 11.75 38.99 -10.15
CA THR A 769 12.46 38.47 -8.94
C THR A 769 13.51 39.46 -8.37
N GLU A 770 13.36 39.85 -7.10
CA GLU A 770 14.30 40.67 -6.32
C GLU A 770 14.78 39.92 -5.06
N VAL A 771 16.11 39.80 -4.87
CA VAL A 771 16.70 39.23 -3.65
C VAL A 771 17.75 40.19 -3.08
N ASP A 772 17.50 40.71 -1.87
CA ASP A 772 18.33 41.72 -1.21
C ASP A 772 18.97 41.17 0.10
N GLY A 773 20.27 41.46 0.33
CA GLY A 773 20.93 41.07 1.58
C GLY A 773 22.37 41.56 1.85
N VAL A 774 22.76 41.70 3.13
CA VAL A 774 24.01 42.39 3.53
C VAL A 774 25.25 41.48 3.51
N GLU A 775 25.12 40.19 3.81
CA GLU A 775 26.19 39.16 3.71
C GLU A 775 25.66 37.87 3.05
N THR A 776 26.05 37.59 1.80
CA THR A 776 25.65 36.39 1.04
C THR A 776 26.78 35.37 0.96
N ALA A 777 26.55 34.14 1.41
CA ALA A 777 27.52 33.05 1.31
C ALA A 777 26.84 31.71 0.97
N GLY A 778 26.65 31.43 -0.33
CA GLY A 778 26.16 30.13 -0.79
C GLY A 778 25.02 30.16 -1.79
N THR A 779 24.47 31.33 -2.11
CA THR A 779 23.31 31.45 -3.01
C THR A 779 23.55 30.84 -4.40
N GLU A 780 22.79 29.80 -4.73
CA GLU A 780 22.57 29.32 -6.10
C GLU A 780 21.18 29.82 -6.51
N THR A 781 21.09 30.45 -7.68
CA THR A 781 19.81 30.96 -8.22
C THR A 781 19.71 30.44 -9.65
N GLU A 782 18.86 29.45 -9.87
CA GLU A 782 18.66 28.76 -11.16
C GLU A 782 17.43 29.32 -11.90
N THR A 783 17.47 30.58 -12.33
CA THR A 783 16.34 31.16 -13.09
C THR A 783 16.38 30.83 -14.58
N ALA A 784 15.23 30.46 -15.15
CA ALA A 784 15.01 30.31 -16.59
C ALA A 784 14.14 31.46 -17.17
N GLY A 785 14.42 32.72 -16.82
CA GLY A 785 13.62 33.90 -17.19
C GLY A 785 14.40 35.12 -17.68
N THR A 786 13.72 36.27 -17.87
CA THR A 786 14.31 37.44 -18.56
C THR A 786 14.86 38.59 -17.70
N GLU A 787 14.53 38.75 -16.42
CA GLU A 787 15.11 39.79 -15.54
C GLU A 787 15.19 39.25 -14.09
N THR A 788 16.39 39.29 -13.48
CA THR A 788 16.62 38.95 -12.05
C THR A 788 17.58 40.02 -11.50
N GLU A 789 17.20 40.71 -10.43
CA GLU A 789 18.05 41.69 -9.73
C GLU A 789 18.49 41.14 -8.37
N VAL A 790 19.80 41.20 -8.09
CA VAL A 790 20.39 40.81 -6.80
C VAL A 790 21.31 41.96 -6.35
N ASP A 791 20.97 42.69 -5.28
CA ASP A 791 21.83 43.75 -4.68
C ASP A 791 22.39 43.31 -3.32
N GLY A 792 23.73 43.30 -3.21
CA GLY A 792 24.43 42.79 -2.02
C GLY A 792 25.75 43.49 -1.74
N SER A 793 26.02 43.79 -0.47
CA SER A 793 27.15 44.64 -0.06
C SER A 793 28.51 43.91 -0.01
N GLU A 794 28.50 42.57 0.19
CA GLU A 794 29.65 41.66 0.06
C GLU A 794 29.18 40.27 -0.46
N VAL A 795 29.56 39.88 -1.69
CA VAL A 795 29.20 38.59 -2.32
C VAL A 795 30.45 37.67 -2.37
N ASP A 796 30.41 36.49 -1.76
CA ASP A 796 31.45 35.43 -1.89
C ASP A 796 30.82 34.05 -2.15
N GLY A 797 30.55 33.71 -3.42
CA GLY A 797 30.14 32.35 -3.79
C GLY A 797 29.06 32.22 -4.86
N ALA A 798 28.28 33.26 -5.14
CA ALA A 798 27.11 33.16 -6.01
C ALA A 798 27.41 32.57 -7.41
N GLU A 799 26.72 31.48 -7.77
CA GLU A 799 26.62 30.94 -9.12
C GLU A 799 25.22 31.28 -9.68
N VAL A 800 25.17 31.88 -10.88
CA VAL A 800 23.92 32.23 -11.59
C VAL A 800 24.02 31.55 -12.96
N ASP A 801 23.24 30.50 -13.21
CA ASP A 801 23.38 29.63 -14.37
C ASP A 801 22.28 29.84 -15.44
N GLY A 802 22.17 31.05 -15.99
CA GLY A 802 21.20 31.35 -17.06
C GLY A 802 21.51 30.72 -18.44
N VAL A 803 20.57 29.98 -19.03
CA VAL A 803 20.65 29.46 -20.41
C VAL A 803 20.23 30.52 -21.46
N ASP A 804 21.22 31.17 -22.07
CA ASP A 804 21.05 32.04 -23.24
C ASP A 804 20.49 31.27 -24.46
N THR A 805 19.23 31.54 -24.84
CA THR A 805 18.69 31.20 -26.17
C THR A 805 18.41 32.43 -27.04
N ALA A 806 19.48 33.01 -27.60
CA ALA A 806 19.40 34.05 -28.64
C ALA A 806 18.47 33.69 -29.84
N GLY A 807 17.48 34.57 -30.15
CA GLY A 807 16.51 34.31 -31.23
C GLY A 807 15.74 35.45 -31.95
N GLY A 808 16.05 36.73 -31.72
CA GLY A 808 15.54 38.01 -32.31
C GLY A 808 14.47 38.13 -33.43
N ASP A 809 13.65 39.21 -33.34
CA ASP A 809 13.30 40.12 -34.46
C ASP A 809 12.68 41.49 -34.01
N ASN A 810 13.44 42.57 -34.17
CA ASN A 810 13.10 43.98 -34.52
C ASN A 810 11.81 44.72 -34.04
N ASP A 811 12.06 45.72 -33.16
CA ASP A 811 11.60 47.16 -33.18
C ASP A 811 10.08 47.49 -33.00
N PRO A 812 9.70 48.72 -32.54
CA PRO A 812 10.41 49.72 -31.72
C PRO A 812 9.55 50.33 -30.58
N ASP A 813 10.22 50.91 -29.58
CA ASP A 813 9.69 51.92 -28.64
C ASP A 813 8.95 53.08 -29.36
N PRO A 814 7.84 53.58 -28.78
CA PRO A 814 7.63 55.02 -28.77
C PRO A 814 7.17 55.61 -27.42
N ALA A 815 8.11 56.32 -26.79
CA ALA A 815 8.01 57.65 -26.18
C ALA A 815 7.16 57.77 -24.89
N VAL A 816 7.70 58.41 -23.85
CA VAL A 816 7.55 59.87 -23.63
C VAL A 816 8.81 60.52 -23.02
N GLU A 817 9.35 61.52 -23.72
CA GLU A 817 10.30 62.53 -23.20
C GLU A 817 9.62 63.57 -22.27
N ASP A 818 10.46 64.28 -21.49
CA ASP A 818 10.35 65.68 -20.97
C ASP A 818 10.26 65.73 -19.42
N ASN A 819 11.07 66.48 -18.65
CA ASN A 819 11.91 67.66 -18.88
C ASN A 819 12.70 67.97 -17.59
N GLY A 820 13.82 68.69 -17.70
CA GLY A 820 14.13 69.73 -16.69
C GLY A 820 15.45 69.62 -15.91
N THR A 821 16.42 70.39 -16.38
CA THR A 821 17.69 70.80 -15.75
C THR A 821 17.53 71.69 -14.51
N ASP A 822 18.46 71.59 -13.54
CA ASP A 822 19.31 72.67 -12.97
C ASP A 822 19.70 72.39 -11.49
N ASP A 823 20.99 72.21 -11.18
CA ASP A 823 21.76 73.20 -10.39
C ASP A 823 23.28 72.95 -10.46
N ASP A 824 24.01 74.00 -10.78
CA ASP A 824 25.47 74.07 -10.94
C ASP A 824 26.16 74.50 -9.63
N GLY A 825 27.10 73.68 -9.15
CA GLY A 825 28.46 74.07 -8.73
C GLY A 825 28.73 75.11 -7.61
N GLN A 826 29.66 74.75 -6.72
CA GLN A 826 30.76 75.62 -6.24
C GLN A 826 31.83 74.78 -5.50
N GLU A 827 33.10 74.78 -5.96
CA GLU A 827 34.28 75.47 -5.38
C GLU A 827 34.57 75.10 -3.90
N ASP A 828 35.76 74.75 -3.41
CA ASP A 828 37.11 75.26 -3.68
C ASP A 828 38.19 74.43 -2.91
N ARG A 829 39.40 74.36 -3.50
CA ARG A 829 40.76 74.19 -2.95
C ARG A 829 40.98 73.75 -1.46
N GLY A 830 41.65 72.59 -1.31
CA GLY A 830 43.06 72.43 -0.88
C GLY A 830 43.49 72.72 0.58
N ALA A 831 44.17 71.74 1.21
CA ALA A 831 45.60 71.79 1.58
C ALA A 831 45.97 70.75 2.66
N ASP A 832 47.09 70.05 2.42
CA ASP A 832 48.16 69.66 3.36
C ASP A 832 47.81 68.71 4.54
N ASN A 833 48.61 67.71 4.96
CA ASN A 833 49.97 67.24 4.65
C ASN A 833 50.21 66.00 5.56
N ASP A 834 51.10 65.10 5.10
CA ASP A 834 52.02 64.22 5.86
C ASP A 834 51.40 63.19 6.85
N ASP A 835 51.80 61.92 6.92
CA ASP A 835 53.18 61.45 6.97
C ASP A 835 53.26 59.93 6.71
N GLU A 836 54.34 59.53 6.03
CA GLU A 836 54.76 58.16 5.75
C GLU A 836 55.24 57.42 7.02
N HIS A 837 55.08 56.09 7.09
CA HIS A 837 56.21 55.12 7.04
C HIS A 837 55.81 53.67 7.41
N LEU A 838 56.07 52.75 6.46
CA LEU A 838 56.50 51.34 6.65
C LEU A 838 57.86 51.28 7.42
N PRO A 839 58.48 50.13 7.80
CA PRO A 839 58.28 48.72 7.39
C PRO A 839 58.32 47.73 8.60
N ASP A 840 58.21 46.41 8.49
CA ASP A 840 59.24 45.49 7.97
C ASP A 840 58.80 44.02 8.10
N THR A 841 59.26 43.26 7.12
CA THR A 841 59.27 41.81 6.92
C THR A 841 60.06 41.04 7.99
N GLY A 842 59.73 39.75 8.22
CA GLY A 842 60.65 38.88 8.97
C GLY A 842 60.15 37.51 9.40
N ASN A 843 60.09 36.58 8.44
CA ASN A 843 59.98 35.12 8.62
C ASN A 843 61.02 34.54 9.60
N GLY A 844 60.66 33.50 10.37
CA GLY A 844 61.58 32.80 11.29
C GLY A 844 61.03 31.55 11.99
N SER A 845 60.80 30.52 11.17
CA SER A 845 60.56 29.08 11.43
C SER A 845 61.04 28.44 12.76
N SER A 846 60.29 27.47 13.29
CA SER A 846 60.64 26.02 13.29
C SER A 846 59.90 25.17 14.34
N GLN A 847 59.25 24.10 13.85
CA GLN A 847 59.27 22.70 14.38
C GLN A 847 58.43 22.36 15.64
N LEU A 848 57.70 21.25 15.76
CA LEU A 848 57.45 20.03 14.95
C LEU A 848 56.44 19.13 15.73
N LEU A 849 55.65 18.33 15.00
CA LEU A 849 55.31 16.90 15.29
C LEU A 849 54.06 16.51 16.16
N ILE A 850 53.04 15.97 15.45
CA ILE A 850 52.42 14.61 15.55
C ILE A 850 51.37 14.26 16.64
N VAL A 851 50.18 13.90 16.11
CA VAL A 851 49.26 12.76 16.40
C VAL A 851 48.46 12.73 17.71
N GLY A 852 47.14 12.49 17.55
CA GLY A 852 46.34 11.76 18.55
C GLY A 852 44.83 11.96 18.45
N LEU A 853 44.18 11.13 17.64
CA LEU A 853 42.75 10.78 17.68
C LEU A 853 42.32 10.29 19.09
N GLY A 854 41.08 10.51 19.51
CA GLY A 854 40.46 9.68 20.56
C GLY A 854 39.26 10.27 21.31
N LEU A 855 38.06 9.95 20.83
CA LEU A 855 36.85 9.78 21.63
C LEU A 855 37.12 8.97 22.91
N MET A 856 36.38 9.26 24.00
CA MET A 856 35.56 8.27 24.72
C MET A 856 34.96 8.86 26.01
N LEU A 857 33.63 8.82 26.05
CA LEU A 857 32.76 8.17 27.05
C LEU A 857 32.85 8.53 28.53
N SER A 858 31.61 8.54 29.06
CA SER A 858 31.14 8.02 30.35
C SER A 858 30.88 9.03 31.47
N GLY A 859 29.57 9.30 31.59
CA GLY A 859 28.89 9.72 32.80
C GLY A 859 29.29 8.95 34.06
N GLY A 860 29.06 9.59 35.19
CA GLY A 860 29.24 8.98 36.49
C GLY A 860 29.15 9.98 37.64
N LEU A 861 27.94 10.09 38.19
CA LEU A 861 27.67 10.18 39.63
C LEU A 861 28.05 11.48 40.36
N ALA A 862 27.02 12.18 40.87
CA ALA A 862 26.69 12.26 42.30
C ALA A 862 26.09 13.62 42.72
N ALA A 863 24.85 13.55 43.21
CA ALA A 863 24.22 14.57 44.02
C ALA A 863 25.03 14.87 45.30
N TYR A 864 25.17 16.16 45.67
CA TYR A 864 25.02 16.63 47.06
C TYR A 864 24.99 18.18 47.18
N ALA A 865 23.79 18.69 47.46
CA ALA A 865 23.37 19.81 48.33
C ALA A 865 24.37 20.90 48.82
N VAL A 866 23.91 22.16 48.86
CA VAL A 866 23.47 22.91 50.08
C VAL A 866 23.32 24.43 49.82
N SER A 867 22.06 24.89 49.87
CA SER A 867 21.46 25.98 50.69
C SER A 867 21.94 27.45 50.61
N ARG A 868 20.97 28.34 50.32
CA ARG A 868 20.38 29.40 51.20
C ARG A 868 19.35 30.20 50.38
N ARG A 869 18.15 30.62 50.83
CA ARG A 869 17.71 31.06 52.17
C ARG A 869 16.19 31.35 52.18
N ARG A 870 15.53 31.03 53.32
CA ARG A 870 14.31 31.66 53.94
C ARG A 870 12.98 31.51 53.15
N GLY A 871 11.88 30.96 53.66
CA GLY A 871 11.47 30.55 55.01
C GLY A 871 10.48 31.53 55.64
N ILE A 872 9.18 31.15 55.64
CA ILE A 872 8.02 31.46 56.51
C ILE A 872 7.02 30.31 56.17
N GLY A 873 6.28 29.58 57.01
CA GLY A 873 6.08 29.59 58.45
C GLY A 873 4.59 29.35 58.78
N GLN A 874 4.26 28.15 59.27
CA GLN A 874 3.04 27.71 60.00
C GLN A 874 1.85 27.21 59.14
N GLY A 875 1.23 26.07 59.44
CA GLY A 875 1.46 25.11 60.54
C GLY A 875 0.46 23.97 60.53
#